data_AF-A0A7J8X1W6-F1
#
_entry.id   AF-A0A7J8X1W6-F1
#
_cell.length_a   1.000
_cell.length_b   1.000
_cell.length_c   1.000
_cell.angle_alpha   90.00
_cell.angle_beta   90.00
_cell.angle_gamma   90.00
#
_symmetry.space_group_name_H-M   'P 1'
#
loop_
_entity.id
_entity.type
_entity.pdbx_description
1 polymer ?
#
loop_
_entity_poly.entity_id
_entity_poly.type
_entity_poly.pdbx_seq_one_letter_code
_entity_poly.pdbx_strand_id
1 'polypeptide(L)'
;FCTRSLLHESLDSSLIDKIPGRQNDRKTLLGELNWIFTAVTDTIAWNVLPHDLFRRLFRQDLLVASLFRNFLLAERIMRSANCSPISYPMLPPTHQHHMWDAWDMAAEICLSQLPSLVEDPNAEFQPSSFFTEQLIAFEVWLDHGSEHKKPPEQLPIVLQVLLSQCHRFRALVLLGRFLDMGPWAVDLALSVGIFPYVLKLLQTTTPELRQILVFIWTKILALDKSCQVDLVKDGGHVYFIRFLNSAEAYPEQRAMAAFVLAVIVDGHRRGQEACIEAGLIQVCLKQLHGFTQNEAQTEPLLLQWLCLCLGKLWEDFTEAQTIGLQADVPAICAPLHSEPQPEVRASAVYALATLLDVGFDSFRDGIGGDEECDDVEKNRAEMIIIKSLLNVVSDGSPLVRAEVAVAGVVQIHSVPELCWWISVDALFVLAALAHFAFGHKQHLKSIAAAYWKPQPNSLLNSLPSLANIKGTGSGNIVSSQIGPLTARVRDGRVSTSSPLATAGIMHGSPLSDDSSQLSDSGILNDGVSNGEVNHSRPKPLDNAIYSQCVLAMFTLARDPSPRVASLGRRVLSIIGIEQVTKSLKPAGNSAWPSDPANSSSTPSISGLARSSSWLDINGGNSFVLRLFPDICLLCCYILFWLDIKVTGFNWEMILTGHMALTFRTPPVSPPRQNYLAGIRRVCSLDFRPHLMNSPDSGLADPLLGSASGSERSLLPQSTIYNFSCGHFCKSLLTASDDSEELLAKREEQERFALEHIAKCQHSSVSKLNNNSQIASWDTRFETGTRTALLQPFSPIVIAADENERIRVWNYEEATLLNGFDNHDFPEKGISKLCLLNELDDSLLLVASSDGNIRIWKDYTLRGKQKHVTAFSSIQGHKPGMRSLNAVVDWQQQSGYLYASGEISSIMLWDLDKEQLVNSIPSSSDCSVSA
;
A
#
# COMPACT_ATOMS: atom_id res chain seq x y z
N PHE A 1 -25.64 -52.69 23.62
CA PHE A 1 -26.34 -51.79 24.55
C PHE A 1 -27.13 -52.60 25.55
N CYS A 2 -28.36 -53.04 25.25
CA CYS A 2 -29.29 -53.65 26.21
C CYS A 2 -28.73 -54.80 27.08
N THR A 3 -27.82 -55.64 26.56
CA THR A 3 -27.14 -56.70 27.34
C THR A 3 -26.17 -56.21 28.43
N ARG A 4 -25.96 -54.89 28.57
CA ARG A 4 -25.04 -54.25 29.52
C ARG A 4 -25.49 -52.90 30.09
N SER A 5 -26.56 -52.29 29.58
CA SER A 5 -27.12 -51.04 30.09
C SER A 5 -28.27 -51.28 31.07
N LEU A 6 -28.73 -50.23 31.75
CA LEU A 6 -29.78 -50.32 32.77
C LEU A 6 -31.13 -50.81 32.20
N LEU A 7 -31.37 -50.63 30.89
CA LEU A 7 -32.56 -51.11 30.19
C LEU A 7 -32.64 -52.64 29.98
N HIS A 8 -31.67 -53.43 30.47
CA HIS A 8 -31.62 -54.89 30.25
C HIS A 8 -32.91 -55.64 30.64
N GLU A 9 -33.56 -55.22 31.73
CA GLU A 9 -34.77 -55.87 32.25
C GLU A 9 -36.07 -55.19 31.78
N SER A 10 -35.98 -53.98 31.20
CA SER A 10 -37.15 -53.16 30.84
C SER A 10 -37.41 -53.06 29.34
N LEU A 11 -36.48 -53.47 28.48
CA LEU A 11 -36.61 -53.35 27.03
C LEU A 11 -36.30 -54.68 26.32
N ASP A 12 -37.33 -55.30 25.73
CA ASP A 12 -37.17 -56.52 24.94
C ASP A 12 -36.26 -56.27 23.72
N SER A 13 -35.24 -57.11 23.58
CA SER A 13 -34.35 -57.14 22.42
C SER A 13 -35.08 -57.26 21.08
N SER A 14 -36.25 -57.90 21.01
CA SER A 14 -37.03 -58.02 19.77
C SER A 14 -37.65 -56.70 19.30
N LEU A 15 -37.59 -55.63 20.09
CA LEU A 15 -37.97 -54.28 19.66
C LEU A 15 -36.87 -53.60 18.84
N ILE A 16 -35.60 -53.97 19.03
CA ILE A 16 -34.45 -53.34 18.35
C ILE A 16 -34.54 -53.58 16.83
N ASP A 17 -34.95 -54.77 16.42
CA ASP A 17 -35.19 -55.12 15.00
C ASP A 17 -36.41 -54.40 14.39
N LYS A 18 -37.19 -53.67 15.21
CA LYS A 18 -38.42 -52.95 14.84
C LYS A 18 -38.29 -51.43 14.96
N ILE A 19 -37.09 -50.88 15.17
CA ILE A 19 -36.87 -49.42 15.30
C ILE A 19 -37.43 -48.71 14.06
N PRO A 20 -38.40 -47.77 14.21
CA PRO A 20 -39.05 -47.13 13.09
C PRO A 20 -38.10 -46.18 12.33
N GLY A 21 -38.27 -46.15 11.01
CA GLY A 21 -37.63 -45.17 10.13
C GLY A 21 -36.66 -45.74 9.10
N ARG A 22 -35.69 -44.91 8.70
CA ARG A 22 -34.63 -45.25 7.74
C ARG A 22 -33.34 -44.53 8.14
N GLN A 23 -32.20 -45.19 7.98
CA GLN A 23 -30.85 -44.67 8.32
C GLN A 23 -30.52 -43.30 7.68
N ASN A 24 -31.14 -42.99 6.53
CA ASN A 24 -30.94 -41.72 5.81
C ASN A 24 -31.90 -40.60 6.26
N ASP A 25 -33.00 -40.92 6.94
CA ASP A 25 -33.99 -39.93 7.37
C ASP A 25 -33.82 -39.57 8.84
N ARG A 26 -33.08 -38.49 9.07
CA ARG A 26 -32.78 -37.91 10.39
C ARG A 26 -34.00 -37.46 11.19
N LYS A 27 -35.20 -37.38 10.60
CA LYS A 27 -36.45 -37.13 11.33
C LYS A 27 -37.04 -38.40 11.94
N THR A 28 -36.42 -39.55 11.74
CA THR A 28 -36.85 -40.85 12.28
C THR A 28 -35.84 -41.37 13.28
N LEU A 29 -36.31 -42.14 14.28
CA LEU A 29 -35.50 -42.67 15.37
C LEU A 29 -34.25 -43.41 14.87
N LEU A 30 -34.38 -44.25 13.84
CA LEU A 30 -33.24 -44.96 13.24
C LEU A 30 -32.23 -44.02 12.54
N GLY A 31 -32.70 -42.97 11.88
CA GLY A 31 -31.84 -42.03 11.16
C GLY A 31 -31.16 -41.01 12.07
N GLU A 32 -31.81 -40.60 13.17
CA GLU A 32 -31.19 -39.77 14.19
C GLU A 32 -30.09 -40.55 14.94
N LEU A 33 -30.38 -41.77 15.41
CA LEU A 33 -29.37 -42.65 16.03
C LEU A 33 -28.13 -42.85 15.13
N ASN A 34 -28.34 -43.14 13.85
CA ASN A 34 -27.24 -43.28 12.86
C ASN A 34 -26.42 -41.98 12.70
N TRP A 35 -27.06 -40.82 12.76
CA TRP A 35 -26.42 -39.51 12.61
C TRP A 35 -25.68 -39.06 13.88
N ILE A 36 -26.24 -39.31 15.07
CA ILE A 36 -25.54 -39.12 16.36
C ILE A 36 -24.32 -40.05 16.43
N PHE A 37 -24.47 -41.33 16.05
CA PHE A 37 -23.35 -42.27 15.97
C PHE A 37 -22.24 -41.77 15.04
N THR A 38 -22.61 -41.25 13.86
CA THR A 38 -21.67 -40.65 12.91
C THR A 38 -20.95 -39.44 13.51
N ALA A 39 -21.67 -38.57 14.23
CA ALA A 39 -21.08 -37.39 14.88
C ALA A 39 -20.12 -37.76 16.02
N VAL A 40 -20.50 -38.70 16.88
CA VAL A 40 -19.65 -39.19 17.98
C VAL A 40 -18.38 -39.86 17.44
N THR A 41 -18.49 -40.73 16.44
CA THR A 41 -17.32 -41.45 15.88
C THR A 41 -16.37 -40.55 15.09
N ASP A 42 -16.87 -39.57 14.33
CA ASP A 42 -16.02 -38.53 13.71
C ASP A 42 -15.30 -37.68 14.78
N THR A 43 -15.97 -37.39 15.89
CA THR A 43 -15.41 -36.57 16.99
C THR A 43 -14.29 -37.29 17.71
N ILE A 44 -14.52 -38.55 18.10
CA ILE A 44 -13.50 -39.40 18.73
C ILE A 44 -12.29 -39.55 17.79
N ALA A 45 -12.53 -39.75 16.48
CA ALA A 45 -11.46 -39.85 15.50
C ALA A 45 -10.64 -38.55 15.38
N TRP A 46 -11.27 -37.39 15.36
CA TRP A 46 -10.56 -36.11 15.22
C TRP A 46 -9.77 -35.71 16.48
N ASN A 47 -10.31 -36.00 17.68
CA ASN A 47 -9.63 -35.69 18.94
C ASN A 47 -8.44 -36.63 19.26
N VAL A 48 -8.44 -37.85 18.69
CA VAL A 48 -7.44 -38.89 19.00
C VAL A 48 -6.38 -39.06 17.90
N LEU A 49 -6.68 -38.74 16.64
CA LEU A 49 -5.78 -38.98 15.51
C LEU A 49 -5.07 -37.69 15.05
N PRO A 50 -3.77 -37.77 14.67
CA PRO A 50 -3.10 -36.66 13.98
C PRO A 50 -3.86 -36.24 12.72
N HIS A 51 -3.87 -34.93 12.41
CA HIS A 51 -4.73 -34.36 11.36
C HIS A 51 -4.54 -35.00 9.97
N ASP A 52 -3.31 -35.34 9.57
CA ASP A 52 -3.05 -36.05 8.30
C ASP A 52 -3.68 -37.45 8.27
N LEU A 53 -3.60 -38.17 9.39
CA LEU A 53 -4.16 -39.51 9.53
C LEU A 53 -5.69 -39.46 9.55
N PHE A 54 -6.27 -38.49 10.26
CA PHE A 54 -7.70 -38.21 10.24
C PHE A 54 -8.19 -37.88 8.83
N ARG A 55 -7.55 -36.92 8.14
CA ARG A 55 -7.90 -36.50 6.77
C ARG A 55 -7.81 -37.69 5.79
N ARG A 56 -6.77 -38.51 5.89
CA ARG A 56 -6.60 -39.72 5.07
C ARG A 56 -7.68 -40.79 5.32
N LEU A 57 -8.05 -41.06 6.57
CA LEU A 57 -8.97 -42.15 6.90
C LEU A 57 -10.45 -41.75 6.91
N PHE A 58 -10.78 -40.55 7.40
CA PHE A 58 -12.16 -40.09 7.64
C PHE A 58 -12.68 -39.06 6.63
N ARG A 59 -11.85 -38.60 5.68
CA ARG A 59 -12.23 -37.60 4.66
C ARG A 59 -11.90 -38.00 3.20
N GLN A 60 -10.85 -38.77 2.95
CA GLN A 60 -10.40 -39.06 1.57
C GLN A 60 -11.34 -40.01 0.79
N ASP A 61 -11.92 -41.02 1.45
CA ASP A 61 -12.82 -42.00 0.82
C ASP A 61 -14.00 -42.31 1.77
N LEU A 62 -15.21 -42.35 1.21
CA LEU A 62 -16.45 -42.49 1.99
C LEU A 62 -16.64 -43.89 2.59
N LEU A 63 -16.19 -44.94 1.90
CA LEU A 63 -16.26 -46.32 2.36
C LEU A 63 -15.19 -46.58 3.43
N VAL A 64 -13.96 -46.13 3.21
CA VAL A 64 -12.88 -46.19 4.21
C VAL A 64 -13.30 -45.44 5.48
N ALA A 65 -13.83 -44.23 5.35
CA ALA A 65 -14.31 -43.46 6.49
C ALA A 65 -15.47 -44.15 7.23
N SER A 66 -16.40 -44.80 6.53
CA SER A 66 -17.46 -45.61 7.14
C SER A 66 -16.90 -46.82 7.90
N LEU A 67 -15.97 -47.57 7.28
CA LEU A 67 -15.30 -48.71 7.89
C LEU A 67 -14.52 -48.29 9.15
N PHE A 68 -13.82 -47.16 9.13
CA PHE A 68 -13.05 -46.70 10.28
C PHE A 68 -13.91 -46.13 11.42
N ARG A 69 -15.06 -45.48 11.14
CA ARG A 69 -16.07 -45.15 12.18
C ARG A 69 -16.59 -46.41 12.88
N ASN A 70 -16.98 -47.41 12.07
CA ASN A 70 -17.48 -48.68 12.57
C ASN A 70 -16.40 -49.48 13.31
N PHE A 71 -15.12 -49.32 12.94
CA PHE A 71 -13.98 -49.90 13.65
C PHE A 71 -13.83 -49.35 15.08
N LEU A 72 -14.12 -48.07 15.34
CA LEU A 72 -14.08 -47.52 16.71
C LEU A 72 -15.13 -48.20 17.62
N LEU A 73 -16.33 -48.44 17.10
CA LEU A 73 -17.37 -49.20 17.80
C LEU A 73 -16.96 -50.67 17.98
N ALA A 74 -16.32 -51.28 16.96
CA ALA A 74 -15.79 -52.63 17.06
C ALA A 74 -14.69 -52.72 18.13
N GLU A 75 -13.79 -51.74 18.24
CA GLU A 75 -12.80 -51.64 19.33
C GLU A 75 -13.50 -51.69 20.69
N ARG A 76 -14.50 -50.82 20.93
CA ARG A 76 -15.25 -50.74 22.19
C ARG A 76 -15.99 -52.03 22.52
N ILE A 77 -16.72 -52.61 21.57
CA ILE A 77 -17.50 -53.84 21.77
C ILE A 77 -16.57 -55.04 21.98
N MET A 78 -15.53 -55.21 21.16
CA MET A 78 -14.64 -56.36 21.25
C MET A 78 -13.78 -56.34 22.52
N ARG A 79 -13.35 -55.16 23.00
CA ARG A 79 -12.64 -55.03 24.28
C ARG A 79 -13.45 -55.62 25.43
N SER A 80 -14.77 -55.40 25.40
CA SER A 80 -15.72 -55.91 26.39
C SER A 80 -15.87 -57.45 26.41
N ALA A 81 -15.31 -58.13 25.40
CA ALA A 81 -15.23 -59.58 25.25
C ALA A 81 -13.76 -60.09 25.22
N ASN A 82 -12.83 -59.32 25.77
CA ASN A 82 -11.37 -59.59 25.81
C ASN A 82 -10.67 -59.68 24.43
N CYS A 83 -11.32 -59.25 23.35
CA CYS A 83 -10.72 -59.18 22.03
C CYS A 83 -10.19 -57.76 21.74
N SER A 84 -9.02 -57.65 21.11
CA SER A 84 -8.43 -56.37 20.69
C SER A 84 -8.29 -56.35 19.17
N PRO A 85 -9.22 -55.72 18.42
CA PRO A 85 -9.08 -55.57 16.98
C PRO A 85 -7.92 -54.62 16.67
N ILE A 86 -7.28 -54.86 15.52
CA ILE A 86 -6.15 -54.06 15.03
C ILE A 86 -6.44 -53.57 13.62
N SER A 87 -5.86 -52.42 13.28
CA SER A 87 -5.98 -51.75 11.99
C SER A 87 -4.59 -51.41 11.44
N TYR A 88 -4.51 -51.23 10.12
CA TYR A 88 -3.35 -50.62 9.47
C TYR A 88 -3.82 -49.44 8.61
N PRO A 89 -3.31 -48.22 8.82
CA PRO A 89 -2.42 -47.80 9.91
C PRO A 89 -3.06 -47.99 11.31
N MET A 90 -2.21 -48.21 12.32
CA MET A 90 -2.63 -48.48 13.70
C MET A 90 -3.16 -47.20 14.36
N LEU A 91 -4.32 -47.28 15.00
CA LEU A 91 -4.89 -46.17 15.77
C LEU A 91 -4.45 -46.24 17.25
N PRO A 92 -4.39 -45.09 17.97
CA PRO A 92 -4.41 -45.07 19.44
C PRO A 92 -5.74 -45.63 19.98
N PRO A 93 -5.81 -46.07 21.25
CA PRO A 93 -7.02 -46.66 21.82
C PRO A 93 -8.16 -45.63 21.96
N THR A 94 -9.34 -45.95 21.43
CA THR A 94 -10.52 -45.07 21.44
C THR A 94 -11.65 -45.53 22.37
N HIS A 95 -11.61 -46.78 22.85
CA HIS A 95 -12.71 -47.42 23.58
C HIS A 95 -13.11 -46.79 24.93
N GLN A 96 -12.27 -45.93 25.51
CA GLN A 96 -12.51 -45.21 26.78
C GLN A 96 -12.71 -43.69 26.60
N HIS A 97 -12.89 -43.20 25.37
CA HIS A 97 -13.09 -41.77 25.11
C HIS A 97 -14.48 -41.31 25.61
N HIS A 98 -14.54 -40.30 26.48
CA HIS A 98 -15.75 -39.75 27.14
C HIS A 98 -16.96 -39.48 26.21
N MET A 99 -16.74 -39.10 24.95
CA MET A 99 -17.83 -38.99 23.96
C MET A 99 -18.65 -40.29 23.74
N TRP A 100 -18.12 -41.46 24.14
CA TRP A 100 -18.90 -42.69 24.20
C TRP A 100 -19.98 -42.69 25.28
N ASP A 101 -19.81 -41.95 26.37
CA ASP A 101 -20.79 -41.81 27.44
C ASP A 101 -21.98 -40.95 26.95
N ALA A 102 -21.69 -39.93 26.15
CA ALA A 102 -22.71 -39.14 25.45
C ALA A 102 -23.46 -39.96 24.37
N TRP A 103 -22.79 -40.91 23.70
CA TRP A 103 -23.46 -41.88 22.83
C TRP A 103 -24.37 -42.83 23.61
N ASP A 104 -23.91 -43.39 24.74
CA ASP A 104 -24.71 -44.32 25.54
C ASP A 104 -25.94 -43.62 26.12
N MET A 105 -25.81 -42.37 26.59
CA MET A 105 -26.94 -41.56 27.06
C MET A 105 -27.94 -41.25 25.93
N ALA A 106 -27.46 -40.83 24.75
CA ALA A 106 -28.33 -40.60 23.60
C ALA A 106 -29.05 -41.90 23.17
N ALA A 107 -28.35 -43.03 23.16
CA ALA A 107 -28.95 -44.33 22.87
C ALA A 107 -30.01 -44.74 23.91
N GLU A 108 -29.83 -44.43 25.20
CA GLU A 108 -30.81 -44.70 26.26
C GLU A 108 -32.09 -43.85 26.11
N ILE A 109 -31.94 -42.56 25.81
CA ILE A 109 -33.05 -41.63 25.57
C ILE A 109 -33.82 -42.01 24.29
N CYS A 110 -33.12 -42.42 23.24
CA CYS A 110 -33.74 -42.88 22.00
C CYS A 110 -34.46 -44.23 22.18
N LEU A 111 -33.85 -45.20 22.88
CA LEU A 111 -34.45 -46.53 23.06
C LEU A 111 -35.58 -46.55 24.10
N SER A 112 -35.60 -45.65 25.08
CA SER A 112 -36.71 -45.56 26.03
C SER A 112 -38.03 -45.07 25.41
N GLN A 113 -37.99 -44.37 24.26
CA GLN A 113 -39.18 -44.03 23.45
C GLN A 113 -39.68 -45.20 22.57
N LEU A 114 -38.88 -46.24 22.38
CA LEU A 114 -39.17 -47.30 21.40
C LEU A 114 -40.45 -48.11 21.69
N PRO A 115 -40.80 -48.48 22.95
CA PRO A 115 -42.05 -49.21 23.22
C PRO A 115 -43.29 -48.44 22.78
N SER A 116 -43.42 -47.16 23.16
CA SER A 116 -44.58 -46.33 22.80
C SER A 116 -44.67 -46.06 21.29
N LEU A 117 -43.54 -45.91 20.60
CA LEU A 117 -43.49 -45.75 19.13
C LEU A 117 -43.80 -47.04 18.35
N VAL A 118 -43.80 -48.20 19.02
CA VAL A 118 -44.19 -49.50 18.43
C VAL A 118 -45.64 -49.86 18.79
N GLU A 119 -46.14 -49.40 19.95
CA GLU A 119 -47.53 -49.60 20.38
C GLU A 119 -48.53 -48.65 19.70
N ASP A 120 -48.20 -47.37 19.51
CA ASP A 120 -49.02 -46.41 18.77
C ASP A 120 -48.25 -45.82 17.56
N PRO A 121 -48.60 -46.20 16.31
CA PRO A 121 -48.03 -45.61 15.09
C PRO A 121 -48.27 -44.11 14.91
N ASN A 122 -49.13 -43.48 15.73
CA ASN A 122 -49.39 -42.04 15.71
C ASN A 122 -48.57 -41.27 16.77
N ALA A 123 -47.81 -41.95 17.63
CA ALA A 123 -47.00 -41.30 18.65
C ALA A 123 -45.87 -40.47 18.00
N GLU A 124 -45.79 -39.18 18.34
CA GLU A 124 -44.74 -38.31 17.82
C GLU A 124 -43.39 -38.61 18.47
N PHE A 125 -42.41 -38.98 17.65
CA PHE A 125 -41.01 -39.14 18.05
C PHE A 125 -40.41 -37.81 18.51
N GLN A 126 -39.81 -37.79 19.70
CA GLN A 126 -39.13 -36.60 20.25
C GLN A 126 -37.62 -36.65 19.93
N PRO A 127 -37.09 -35.71 19.12
CA PRO A 127 -35.66 -35.64 18.79
C PRO A 127 -34.76 -35.49 20.01
N SER A 128 -33.56 -36.07 19.94
CA SER A 128 -32.57 -36.02 21.01
C SER A 128 -32.04 -34.60 21.26
N SER A 129 -31.85 -34.26 22.54
CA SER A 129 -31.19 -33.03 22.98
C SER A 129 -29.70 -32.97 22.64
N PHE A 130 -29.07 -34.10 22.28
CA PHE A 130 -27.63 -34.25 22.02
C PHE A 130 -27.02 -33.09 21.22
N PHE A 131 -27.57 -32.77 20.04
CA PHE A 131 -27.00 -31.71 19.20
C PHE A 131 -27.13 -30.32 19.82
N THR A 132 -28.18 -30.06 20.61
CA THR A 132 -28.38 -28.79 21.31
C THR A 132 -27.38 -28.63 22.46
N GLU A 133 -27.14 -29.70 23.22
CA GLU A 133 -26.15 -29.75 24.31
C GLU A 133 -24.73 -29.57 23.78
N GLN A 134 -24.36 -30.25 22.69
CA GLN A 134 -23.04 -30.12 22.08
C GLN A 134 -22.80 -28.71 21.48
N LEU A 135 -23.85 -28.04 20.96
CA LEU A 135 -23.73 -26.62 20.59
C LEU A 135 -23.56 -25.70 21.81
N ILE A 136 -24.20 -26.00 22.96
CA ILE A 136 -24.00 -25.24 24.22
C ILE A 136 -22.57 -25.43 24.72
N ALA A 137 -22.03 -26.66 24.71
CA ALA A 137 -20.65 -26.92 25.11
C ALA A 137 -19.64 -26.19 24.22
N PHE A 138 -19.88 -26.13 22.91
CA PHE A 138 -19.07 -25.36 21.97
C PHE A 138 -19.16 -23.84 22.23
N GLU A 139 -20.36 -23.32 22.54
CA GLU A 139 -20.58 -21.91 22.87
C GLU A 139 -19.83 -21.49 24.15
N VAL A 140 -19.89 -22.31 25.21
CA VAL A 140 -19.12 -22.10 26.45
C VAL A 140 -17.61 -22.18 26.22
N TRP A 141 -17.14 -23.03 25.28
CA TRP A 141 -15.73 -23.06 24.87
C TRP A 141 -15.32 -21.76 24.19
N LEU A 142 -16.14 -21.20 23.30
CA LEU A 142 -15.85 -19.94 22.59
C LEU A 142 -15.69 -18.75 23.54
N ASP A 143 -16.52 -18.66 24.59
CA ASP A 143 -16.47 -17.57 25.57
C ASP A 143 -15.16 -17.54 26.39
N HIS A 144 -14.38 -18.63 26.38
CA HIS A 144 -13.13 -18.76 27.14
C HIS A 144 -11.97 -19.33 26.29
N GLY A 145 -12.14 -19.46 24.98
CA GLY A 145 -11.21 -20.16 24.09
C GLY A 145 -9.99 -19.32 23.71
N SER A 146 -8.90 -19.98 23.34
CA SER A 146 -7.73 -19.30 22.75
C SER A 146 -6.83 -20.29 22.01
N GLU A 147 -5.98 -19.78 21.11
CA GLU A 147 -5.01 -20.58 20.32
C GLU A 147 -4.11 -21.47 21.18
N HIS A 148 -3.81 -21.06 22.42
CA HIS A 148 -2.95 -21.79 23.35
C HIS A 148 -3.68 -22.87 24.17
N LYS A 149 -5.01 -23.02 23.99
CA LYS A 149 -5.82 -24.08 24.61
C LYS A 149 -6.03 -25.24 23.63
N LYS A 150 -6.43 -26.40 24.15
CA LYS A 150 -6.82 -27.53 23.28
C LYS A 150 -7.98 -27.11 22.36
N PRO A 151 -7.98 -27.51 21.08
CA PRO A 151 -9.08 -27.26 20.16
C PRO A 151 -10.44 -27.70 20.72
N PRO A 152 -11.55 -27.05 20.30
CA PRO A 152 -12.89 -27.42 20.75
C PRO A 152 -13.29 -28.80 20.21
N GLU A 153 -13.44 -29.76 21.11
CA GLU A 153 -13.79 -31.15 20.83
C GLU A 153 -15.09 -31.28 20.02
N GLN A 154 -16.00 -30.31 20.12
CA GLN A 154 -17.29 -30.28 19.44
C GLN A 154 -17.23 -29.84 17.97
N LEU A 155 -16.07 -29.39 17.46
CA LEU A 155 -15.96 -28.85 16.10
C LEU A 155 -16.41 -29.83 14.98
N PRO A 156 -16.13 -31.15 15.04
CA PRO A 156 -16.70 -32.13 14.10
C PRO A 156 -18.22 -32.31 14.24
N ILE A 157 -18.79 -32.08 15.43
CA ILE A 157 -20.23 -32.11 15.68
C ILE A 157 -20.89 -30.88 15.04
N VAL A 158 -20.31 -29.69 15.15
CA VAL A 158 -20.80 -28.47 14.48
C VAL A 158 -20.96 -28.71 12.97
N LEU A 159 -19.96 -29.33 12.32
CA LEU A 159 -20.03 -29.73 10.91
C LEU A 159 -21.22 -30.67 10.62
N GLN A 160 -21.47 -31.66 11.47
CA GLN A 160 -22.63 -32.55 11.32
C GLN A 160 -23.96 -31.81 11.53
N VAL A 161 -24.00 -30.77 12.38
CA VAL A 161 -25.19 -29.94 12.62
C VAL A 161 -25.48 -28.99 11.45
N LEU A 162 -24.49 -28.55 10.66
CA LEU A 162 -24.74 -27.78 9.42
C LEU A 162 -25.67 -28.52 8.44
N LEU A 163 -25.61 -29.87 8.46
CA LEU A 163 -26.46 -30.73 7.64
C LEU A 163 -27.91 -30.85 8.18
N SER A 164 -28.17 -30.42 9.40
CA SER A 164 -29.52 -30.22 9.93
C SER A 164 -30.23 -29.05 9.23
N GLN A 165 -31.54 -28.94 9.35
CA GLN A 165 -32.27 -27.69 9.03
C GLN A 165 -32.55 -26.87 10.29
N CYS A 166 -33.08 -27.47 11.36
CA CYS A 166 -33.52 -26.75 12.57
C CYS A 166 -32.38 -26.00 13.29
N HIS A 167 -31.20 -26.60 13.38
CA HIS A 167 -30.06 -26.06 14.15
C HIS A 167 -29.02 -25.34 13.28
N ARG A 168 -29.24 -25.24 11.96
CA ARG A 168 -28.24 -24.75 11.00
C ARG A 168 -27.82 -23.31 11.28
N PHE A 169 -28.76 -22.41 11.54
CA PHE A 169 -28.46 -21.00 11.77
C PHE A 169 -27.56 -20.82 13.01
N ARG A 170 -27.91 -21.43 14.15
CA ARG A 170 -27.08 -21.40 15.36
C ARG A 170 -25.70 -22.02 15.13
N ALA A 171 -25.61 -23.15 14.42
CA ALA A 171 -24.32 -23.78 14.10
C ALA A 171 -23.44 -22.91 13.18
N LEU A 172 -24.03 -22.20 12.20
CA LEU A 172 -23.31 -21.23 11.36
C LEU A 172 -22.86 -20.01 12.16
N VAL A 173 -23.68 -19.49 13.07
CA VAL A 173 -23.31 -18.33 13.93
C VAL A 173 -22.16 -18.68 14.87
N LEU A 174 -22.23 -19.84 15.53
CA LEU A 174 -21.14 -20.31 16.40
C LEU A 174 -19.87 -20.64 15.61
N LEU A 175 -20.01 -21.20 14.40
CA LEU A 175 -18.88 -21.35 13.47
C LEU A 175 -18.27 -20.00 13.09
N GLY A 176 -19.08 -18.98 12.80
CA GLY A 176 -18.60 -17.63 12.53
C GLY A 176 -17.77 -17.08 13.70
N ARG A 177 -18.31 -17.17 14.93
CA ARG A 177 -17.58 -16.81 16.16
C ARG A 177 -16.24 -17.55 16.29
N PHE A 178 -16.17 -18.83 15.96
CA PHE A 178 -14.93 -19.61 15.97
C PHE A 178 -13.91 -19.12 14.93
N LEU A 179 -14.34 -18.97 13.66
CA LEU A 179 -13.48 -18.51 12.57
C LEU A 179 -12.96 -17.08 12.77
N ASP A 180 -13.67 -16.26 13.55
CA ASP A 180 -13.26 -14.90 13.89
C ASP A 180 -12.07 -14.85 14.86
N MET A 181 -11.82 -15.93 15.63
CA MET A 181 -10.71 -16.02 16.58
C MET A 181 -9.31 -16.04 15.92
N GLY A 182 -9.25 -16.08 14.59
CA GLY A 182 -8.03 -15.88 13.80
C GLY A 182 -7.65 -17.07 12.90
N PRO A 183 -6.55 -16.96 12.15
CA PRO A 183 -6.13 -17.93 11.13
C PRO A 183 -6.05 -19.39 11.61
N TRP A 184 -5.60 -19.62 12.84
CA TRP A 184 -5.49 -20.96 13.44
C TRP A 184 -6.86 -21.68 13.54
N ALA A 185 -7.94 -20.94 13.80
CA ALA A 185 -9.28 -21.50 13.89
C ALA A 185 -9.86 -21.82 12.49
N VAL A 186 -9.52 -21.00 11.49
CA VAL A 186 -9.88 -21.25 10.09
C VAL A 186 -9.19 -22.52 9.57
N ASP A 187 -7.88 -22.69 9.81
CA ASP A 187 -7.17 -23.93 9.46
C ASP A 187 -7.77 -25.16 10.15
N LEU A 188 -8.04 -25.09 11.46
CA LEU A 188 -8.69 -26.20 12.18
C LEU A 188 -10.05 -26.58 11.57
N ALA A 189 -10.88 -25.61 11.17
CA ALA A 189 -12.16 -25.88 10.52
C ALA A 189 -12.00 -26.51 9.12
N LEU A 190 -10.99 -26.08 8.35
CA LEU A 190 -10.60 -26.69 7.07
C LEU A 190 -9.97 -28.10 7.26
N SER A 191 -9.29 -28.37 8.39
CA SER A 191 -8.78 -29.69 8.77
C SER A 191 -9.93 -30.69 9.05
N VAL A 192 -10.98 -30.22 9.74
CA VAL A 192 -12.23 -30.97 10.02
C VAL A 192 -13.02 -31.25 8.73
N GLY A 193 -12.74 -30.52 7.65
CA GLY A 193 -13.31 -30.72 6.32
C GLY A 193 -14.60 -29.94 6.09
N ILE A 194 -14.73 -28.74 6.65
CA ILE A 194 -15.96 -27.95 6.61
C ILE A 194 -16.30 -27.38 5.21
N PHE A 195 -15.28 -27.22 4.36
CA PHE A 195 -15.35 -26.52 3.08
C PHE A 195 -16.49 -27.00 2.14
N PRO A 196 -16.67 -28.30 1.83
CA PRO A 196 -17.71 -28.74 0.89
C PRO A 196 -19.14 -28.48 1.39
N TYR A 197 -19.33 -28.39 2.72
CA TYR A 197 -20.61 -28.12 3.35
C TYR A 197 -20.98 -26.64 3.19
N VAL A 198 -20.03 -25.73 3.45
CA VAL A 198 -20.23 -24.29 3.32
C VAL A 198 -20.37 -23.87 1.85
N LEU A 199 -19.62 -24.50 0.93
CA LEU A 199 -19.78 -24.34 -0.52
C LEU A 199 -21.18 -24.73 -0.99
N LYS A 200 -21.65 -25.92 -0.58
CA LYS A 200 -23.02 -26.36 -0.91
C LYS A 200 -24.11 -25.47 -0.31
N LEU A 201 -23.86 -24.80 0.81
CA LEU A 201 -24.82 -23.87 1.40
C LEU A 201 -25.02 -22.59 0.58
N LEU A 202 -24.09 -22.19 -0.30
CA LEU A 202 -24.30 -21.08 -1.25
C LEU A 202 -25.45 -21.34 -2.24
N GLN A 203 -25.84 -22.59 -2.45
CA GLN A 203 -27.01 -22.96 -3.27
C GLN A 203 -28.35 -22.68 -2.54
N THR A 204 -28.31 -22.23 -1.29
CA THR A 204 -29.52 -21.98 -0.46
C THR A 204 -30.06 -20.57 -0.66
N THR A 205 -31.36 -20.44 -0.95
CA THR A 205 -32.02 -19.15 -1.18
C THR A 205 -32.44 -18.40 0.09
N THR A 206 -32.51 -19.09 1.24
CA THR A 206 -32.93 -18.56 2.55
C THR A 206 -32.20 -17.27 2.93
N PRO A 207 -32.91 -16.15 3.21
CA PRO A 207 -32.28 -14.85 3.46
C PRO A 207 -31.47 -14.81 4.76
N GLU A 208 -31.97 -15.45 5.82
CA GLU A 208 -31.35 -15.52 7.15
C GLU A 208 -29.90 -16.03 7.14
N LEU A 209 -29.58 -16.94 6.21
CA LEU A 209 -28.25 -17.54 6.12
C LEU A 209 -27.23 -16.66 5.40
N ARG A 210 -27.67 -15.63 4.65
CA ARG A 210 -26.80 -14.89 3.72
C ARG A 210 -25.69 -14.13 4.43
N GLN A 211 -26.03 -13.38 5.48
CA GLN A 211 -25.06 -12.56 6.21
C GLN A 211 -23.96 -13.42 6.85
N ILE A 212 -24.34 -14.52 7.51
CA ILE A 212 -23.38 -15.43 8.16
C ILE A 212 -22.57 -16.24 7.15
N LEU A 213 -23.12 -16.62 5.99
CA LEU A 213 -22.36 -17.27 4.92
C LEU A 213 -21.33 -16.32 4.28
N VAL A 214 -21.66 -15.03 4.08
CA VAL A 214 -20.69 -14.01 3.62
C VAL A 214 -19.55 -13.85 4.64
N PHE A 215 -19.86 -13.81 5.93
CA PHE A 215 -18.86 -13.73 6.99
C PHE A 215 -17.93 -14.96 7.04
N ILE A 216 -18.50 -16.18 6.98
CA ILE A 216 -17.71 -17.42 6.96
C ILE A 216 -16.79 -17.47 5.74
N TRP A 217 -17.29 -17.13 4.55
CA TRP A 217 -16.47 -17.11 3.33
C TRP A 217 -15.38 -16.03 3.35
N THR A 218 -15.66 -14.89 3.97
CA THR A 218 -14.66 -13.85 4.23
C THR A 218 -13.50 -14.39 5.08
N LYS A 219 -13.79 -15.15 6.14
CA LYS A 219 -12.75 -15.77 6.98
C LYS A 219 -11.97 -16.88 6.28
N ILE A 220 -12.64 -17.70 5.47
CA ILE A 220 -11.97 -18.76 4.68
C ILE A 220 -11.01 -18.13 3.65
N LEU A 221 -11.48 -17.18 2.83
CA LEU A 221 -10.67 -16.57 1.77
C LEU A 221 -9.60 -15.59 2.27
N ALA A 222 -9.72 -15.09 3.51
CA ALA A 222 -8.65 -14.35 4.17
C ALA A 222 -7.43 -15.23 4.53
N LEU A 223 -7.62 -16.56 4.68
CA LEU A 223 -6.54 -17.51 4.89
C LEU A 223 -6.12 -18.22 3.58
N ASP A 224 -7.07 -18.82 2.87
CA ASP A 224 -6.81 -19.66 1.70
C ASP A 224 -7.49 -19.11 0.43
N LYS A 225 -6.71 -18.41 -0.39
CA LYS A 225 -7.16 -17.91 -1.70
C LYS A 225 -7.43 -19.04 -2.71
N SER A 226 -6.87 -20.25 -2.54
CA SER A 226 -6.99 -21.33 -3.54
C SER A 226 -8.44 -21.80 -3.73
N CYS A 227 -9.27 -21.62 -2.70
CA CYS A 227 -10.72 -21.84 -2.72
C CYS A 227 -11.47 -21.12 -3.86
N GLN A 228 -10.89 -20.10 -4.50
CA GLN A 228 -11.49 -19.40 -5.64
C GLN A 228 -11.84 -20.32 -6.82
N VAL A 229 -11.09 -21.40 -7.03
CA VAL A 229 -11.29 -22.31 -8.17
C VAL A 229 -12.62 -23.06 -8.06
N ASP A 230 -12.94 -23.61 -6.89
CA ASP A 230 -14.21 -24.30 -6.66
C ASP A 230 -15.38 -23.32 -6.52
N LEU A 231 -15.16 -22.12 -5.98
CA LEU A 231 -16.18 -21.05 -5.94
C LEU A 231 -16.64 -20.59 -7.32
N VAL A 232 -15.73 -20.53 -8.31
CA VAL A 232 -16.10 -20.22 -9.69
C VAL A 232 -16.81 -21.42 -10.34
N LYS A 233 -16.22 -22.61 -10.20
CA LYS A 233 -16.70 -23.88 -10.77
C LYS A 233 -18.13 -24.25 -10.35
N ASP A 234 -18.48 -24.07 -9.08
CA ASP A 234 -19.82 -24.39 -8.54
C ASP A 234 -20.79 -23.18 -8.58
N GLY A 235 -20.41 -22.08 -9.25
CA GLY A 235 -21.26 -20.89 -9.44
C GLY A 235 -21.42 -19.98 -8.20
N GLY A 236 -20.60 -20.18 -7.17
CA GLY A 236 -20.66 -19.46 -5.89
C GLY A 236 -20.45 -17.94 -6.03
N HIS A 237 -19.67 -17.48 -7.01
CA HIS A 237 -19.47 -16.04 -7.29
C HIS A 237 -20.80 -15.28 -7.47
N VAL A 238 -21.79 -15.86 -8.16
CA VAL A 238 -23.12 -15.26 -8.38
C VAL A 238 -23.85 -14.95 -7.06
N TYR A 239 -23.59 -15.71 -6.00
CA TYR A 239 -24.16 -15.49 -4.67
C TYR A 239 -23.72 -14.13 -4.09
N PHE A 240 -22.42 -13.85 -4.15
CA PHE A 240 -21.83 -12.63 -3.59
C PHE A 240 -22.17 -11.40 -4.43
N ILE A 241 -22.27 -11.53 -5.76
CA ILE A 241 -22.73 -10.44 -6.65
C ILE A 241 -24.19 -10.06 -6.31
N ARG A 242 -25.06 -11.07 -6.11
CA ARG A 242 -26.45 -10.84 -5.67
C ARG A 242 -26.54 -10.23 -4.27
N PHE A 243 -25.63 -10.58 -3.37
CA PHE A 243 -25.55 -9.98 -2.04
C PHE A 243 -25.09 -8.52 -2.09
N LEU A 244 -24.06 -8.21 -2.89
CA LEU A 244 -23.53 -6.86 -3.08
C LEU A 244 -24.57 -5.89 -3.68
N ASN A 245 -25.43 -6.38 -4.58
CA ASN A 245 -26.54 -5.61 -5.14
C ASN A 245 -27.80 -5.56 -4.23
N SER A 246 -27.77 -6.15 -3.03
CA SER A 246 -28.91 -6.16 -2.10
C SER A 246 -29.03 -4.85 -1.33
N ALA A 247 -30.22 -4.24 -1.37
CA ALA A 247 -30.55 -3.06 -0.55
C ALA A 247 -30.73 -3.41 0.95
N GLU A 248 -30.95 -4.69 1.28
CA GLU A 248 -31.13 -5.18 2.66
C GLU A 248 -29.79 -5.41 3.40
N ALA A 249 -28.66 -5.31 2.70
CA ALA A 249 -27.34 -5.61 3.25
C ALA A 249 -26.65 -4.37 3.84
N TYR A 250 -26.19 -4.48 5.09
CA TYR A 250 -25.39 -3.44 5.74
C TYR A 250 -24.09 -3.17 4.97
N PRO A 251 -23.55 -1.93 4.94
CA PRO A 251 -22.40 -1.59 4.11
C PRO A 251 -21.14 -2.41 4.44
N GLU A 252 -20.89 -2.72 5.71
CA GLU A 252 -19.79 -3.61 6.15
C GLU A 252 -19.91 -5.01 5.53
N GLN A 253 -21.12 -5.58 5.52
CA GLN A 253 -21.38 -6.89 4.93
C GLN A 253 -21.27 -6.84 3.39
N ARG A 254 -21.61 -5.70 2.77
CA ARG A 254 -21.32 -5.46 1.35
C ARG A 254 -19.81 -5.35 1.09
N ALA A 255 -19.03 -4.77 2.00
CA ALA A 255 -17.57 -4.71 1.89
C ALA A 255 -16.94 -6.11 2.02
N MET A 256 -17.45 -6.96 2.93
CA MET A 256 -17.10 -8.39 3.00
C MET A 256 -17.40 -9.12 1.69
N ALA A 257 -18.58 -8.89 1.08
CA ALA A 257 -18.92 -9.50 -0.21
C ALA A 257 -18.04 -8.98 -1.36
N ALA A 258 -17.71 -7.68 -1.37
CA ALA A 258 -16.78 -7.09 -2.33
C ALA A 258 -15.35 -7.64 -2.17
N PHE A 259 -14.88 -7.87 -0.93
CA PHE A 259 -13.63 -8.58 -0.65
C PHE A 259 -13.64 -10.02 -1.16
N VAL A 260 -14.69 -10.79 -0.87
CA VAL A 260 -14.84 -12.18 -1.36
C VAL A 260 -14.75 -12.22 -2.90
N LEU A 261 -15.40 -11.27 -3.58
CA LEU A 261 -15.31 -11.13 -5.04
C LEU A 261 -13.91 -10.69 -5.50
N ALA A 262 -13.27 -9.76 -4.79
CA ALA A 262 -11.90 -9.32 -5.07
C ALA A 262 -10.84 -10.41 -4.85
N VAL A 263 -11.13 -11.45 -4.05
CA VAL A 263 -10.29 -12.66 -3.94
C VAL A 263 -10.62 -13.68 -5.03
N ILE A 264 -11.90 -13.86 -5.39
CA ILE A 264 -12.34 -14.79 -6.45
C ILE A 264 -11.70 -14.51 -7.83
N VAL A 265 -11.28 -13.26 -8.06
CA VAL A 265 -10.69 -12.80 -9.32
C VAL A 265 -9.18 -12.51 -9.24
N ASP A 266 -8.55 -12.67 -8.06
CA ASP A 266 -7.14 -12.33 -7.82
C ASP A 266 -6.18 -13.25 -8.59
N GLY A 267 -5.63 -12.73 -9.70
CA GLY A 267 -4.79 -13.49 -10.63
C GLY A 267 -5.52 -14.63 -11.35
N HIS A 268 -6.86 -14.60 -11.38
CA HIS A 268 -7.68 -15.76 -11.77
C HIS A 268 -8.63 -15.43 -12.92
N ARG A 269 -8.12 -15.58 -14.15
CA ARG A 269 -8.83 -15.25 -15.40
C ARG A 269 -10.26 -15.83 -15.44
N ARG A 270 -10.45 -17.11 -15.10
CA ARG A 270 -11.78 -17.75 -15.11
C ARG A 270 -12.75 -17.18 -14.07
N GLY A 271 -12.24 -16.60 -12.99
CA GLY A 271 -13.03 -15.81 -12.05
C GLY A 271 -13.37 -14.43 -12.61
N GLN A 272 -12.43 -13.76 -13.26
CA GLN A 272 -12.66 -12.47 -13.93
C GLN A 272 -13.75 -12.60 -15.01
N GLU A 273 -13.60 -13.54 -15.94
CA GLU A 273 -14.57 -13.90 -16.99
C GLU A 273 -15.99 -14.09 -16.41
N ALA A 274 -16.15 -15.03 -15.48
CA ALA A 274 -17.46 -15.35 -14.89
C ALA A 274 -18.08 -14.20 -14.08
N CYS A 275 -17.26 -13.36 -13.44
CA CYS A 275 -17.74 -12.16 -12.75
C CYS A 275 -18.21 -11.05 -13.70
N ILE A 276 -17.60 -10.93 -14.90
CA ILE A 276 -18.04 -10.00 -15.94
C ILE A 276 -19.35 -10.48 -16.57
N GLU A 277 -19.45 -11.76 -16.94
CA GLU A 277 -20.71 -12.37 -17.41
C GLU A 277 -21.87 -12.18 -16.42
N ALA A 278 -21.56 -12.23 -15.11
CA ALA A 278 -22.52 -12.01 -14.03
C ALA A 278 -22.78 -10.52 -13.69
N GLY A 279 -22.18 -9.57 -14.41
CA GLY A 279 -22.46 -8.13 -14.31
C GLY A 279 -21.80 -7.41 -13.12
N LEU A 280 -20.65 -7.88 -12.63
CA LEU A 280 -19.98 -7.31 -11.45
C LEU A 280 -19.61 -5.83 -11.63
N ILE A 281 -19.12 -5.42 -12.80
CA ILE A 281 -18.73 -4.03 -13.09
C ILE A 281 -19.91 -3.10 -12.83
N GLN A 282 -21.08 -3.40 -13.41
CA GLN A 282 -22.28 -2.59 -13.30
C GLN A 282 -22.83 -2.58 -11.85
N VAL A 283 -22.70 -3.68 -11.11
CA VAL A 283 -23.07 -3.74 -9.69
C VAL A 283 -22.15 -2.84 -8.85
N CYS A 284 -20.83 -2.91 -9.04
CA CYS A 284 -19.88 -2.08 -8.29
C CYS A 284 -20.04 -0.59 -8.61
N LEU A 285 -20.12 -0.21 -9.89
CA LEU A 285 -20.29 1.18 -10.31
C LEU A 285 -21.64 1.77 -9.85
N LYS A 286 -22.70 0.95 -9.76
CA LYS A 286 -23.98 1.38 -9.16
C LYS A 286 -23.84 1.75 -7.68
N GLN A 287 -23.00 1.03 -6.91
CA GLN A 287 -22.73 1.39 -5.51
C GLN A 287 -21.92 2.70 -5.41
N LEU A 288 -20.90 2.88 -6.27
CA LEU A 288 -20.07 4.10 -6.30
C LEU A 288 -20.86 5.35 -6.74
N HIS A 289 -21.78 5.24 -7.70
CA HIS A 289 -22.71 6.33 -8.05
C HIS A 289 -23.69 6.68 -6.92
N GLY A 290 -24.04 5.72 -6.06
CA GLY A 290 -24.93 5.97 -4.91
C GLY A 290 -24.32 6.96 -3.91
N PHE A 291 -22.99 6.92 -3.75
CA PHE A 291 -22.20 7.83 -2.93
C PHE A 291 -22.19 9.27 -3.49
N THR A 292 -21.97 9.46 -4.80
CA THR A 292 -21.89 10.81 -5.40
C THR A 292 -23.21 11.59 -5.42
N GLN A 293 -24.32 10.97 -5.04
CA GLN A 293 -25.66 11.59 -4.96
C GLN A 293 -26.23 11.66 -3.53
N ASN A 294 -25.64 10.97 -2.55
CA ASN A 294 -26.09 10.97 -1.16
C ASN A 294 -24.88 11.14 -0.22
N GLU A 295 -24.59 12.38 0.17
CA GLU A 295 -23.49 12.75 1.08
C GLU A 295 -23.62 12.18 2.52
N ALA A 296 -24.67 11.41 2.81
CA ALA A 296 -24.94 10.81 4.10
C ALA A 296 -24.84 9.28 4.05
N GLN A 297 -23.89 8.72 4.82
CA GLN A 297 -23.77 7.29 5.17
C GLN A 297 -23.37 6.33 4.02
N THR A 298 -22.17 6.50 3.47
CA THR A 298 -21.43 5.39 2.83
C THR A 298 -20.21 5.02 3.68
N GLU A 299 -20.01 3.73 3.97
CA GLU A 299 -18.84 3.29 4.75
C GLU A 299 -17.55 3.32 3.92
N PRO A 300 -16.44 3.91 4.42
CA PRO A 300 -15.17 3.96 3.70
C PRO A 300 -14.62 2.58 3.31
N LEU A 301 -14.82 1.58 4.19
CA LEU A 301 -14.43 0.19 3.93
C LEU A 301 -15.14 -0.40 2.69
N LEU A 302 -16.38 0.02 2.41
CA LEU A 302 -17.10 -0.39 1.20
C LEU A 302 -16.52 0.29 -0.05
N LEU A 303 -16.23 1.60 0.00
CA LEU A 303 -15.60 2.32 -1.11
C LEU A 303 -14.23 1.73 -1.46
N GLN A 304 -13.40 1.46 -0.44
CA GLN A 304 -12.12 0.78 -0.54
C GLN A 304 -12.25 -0.56 -1.28
N TRP A 305 -13.13 -1.46 -0.80
CA TRP A 305 -13.28 -2.79 -1.39
C TRP A 305 -13.98 -2.81 -2.75
N LEU A 306 -14.85 -1.85 -3.07
CA LEU A 306 -15.38 -1.67 -4.42
C LEU A 306 -14.25 -1.33 -5.41
N CYS A 307 -13.35 -0.40 -5.04
CA CYS A 307 -12.21 -0.03 -5.88
C CYS A 307 -11.22 -1.20 -6.04
N LEU A 308 -10.87 -1.88 -4.94
CA LEU A 308 -9.97 -3.05 -4.99
C LEU A 308 -10.56 -4.21 -5.80
N CYS A 309 -11.87 -4.47 -5.68
CA CYS A 309 -12.56 -5.50 -6.45
C CYS A 309 -12.58 -5.17 -7.95
N LEU A 310 -12.87 -3.91 -8.31
CA LEU A 310 -12.81 -3.45 -9.70
C LEU A 310 -11.39 -3.53 -10.27
N GLY A 311 -10.40 -3.01 -9.52
CA GLY A 311 -8.99 -3.03 -9.92
C GLY A 311 -8.47 -4.44 -10.21
N LYS A 312 -8.86 -5.43 -9.39
CA LYS A 312 -8.53 -6.85 -9.57
C LYS A 312 -9.32 -7.55 -10.67
N LEU A 313 -10.49 -7.04 -11.03
CA LEU A 313 -11.33 -7.60 -12.10
C LEU A 313 -10.73 -7.37 -13.49
N TRP A 314 -10.07 -6.23 -13.69
CA TRP A 314 -9.42 -5.85 -14.96
C TRP A 314 -7.88 -5.89 -14.94
N GLU A 315 -7.26 -6.25 -13.81
CA GLU A 315 -5.81 -6.49 -13.72
C GLU A 315 -5.36 -7.53 -14.76
N ASP A 316 -4.44 -7.13 -15.65
CA ASP A 316 -3.97 -7.91 -16.81
C ASP A 316 -5.12 -8.42 -17.72
N PHE A 317 -6.26 -7.71 -17.86
CA PHE A 317 -7.41 -8.17 -18.67
C PHE A 317 -8.02 -7.08 -19.58
N THR A 318 -7.59 -7.06 -20.84
CA THR A 318 -7.98 -6.06 -21.85
C THR A 318 -9.49 -5.93 -22.10
N GLU A 319 -10.24 -7.04 -22.19
CA GLU A 319 -11.70 -7.00 -22.37
C GLU A 319 -12.40 -6.29 -21.19
N ALA A 320 -11.98 -6.61 -19.96
CA ALA A 320 -12.48 -5.97 -18.75
C ALA A 320 -12.09 -4.49 -18.66
N GLN A 321 -10.88 -4.14 -19.11
CA GLN A 321 -10.44 -2.75 -19.22
C GLN A 321 -11.33 -1.97 -20.20
N THR A 322 -11.58 -2.49 -21.40
CA THR A 322 -12.47 -1.85 -22.40
C THR A 322 -13.88 -1.64 -21.85
N ILE A 323 -14.46 -2.63 -21.16
CA ILE A 323 -15.79 -2.50 -20.53
C ILE A 323 -15.77 -1.44 -19.41
N GLY A 324 -14.69 -1.36 -18.63
CA GLY A 324 -14.50 -0.32 -17.60
C GLY A 324 -14.37 1.09 -18.18
N LEU A 325 -13.64 1.25 -19.29
CA LEU A 325 -13.48 2.53 -19.99
C LEU A 325 -14.81 2.99 -20.62
N GLN A 326 -15.55 2.08 -21.27
CA GLN A 326 -16.89 2.36 -21.81
C GLN A 326 -17.93 2.70 -20.73
N ALA A 327 -17.70 2.28 -19.48
CA ALA A 327 -18.55 2.59 -18.33
C ALA A 327 -18.15 3.88 -17.58
N ASP A 328 -17.24 4.69 -18.14
CA ASP A 328 -16.70 5.95 -17.58
C ASP A 328 -16.16 5.84 -16.13
N VAL A 329 -15.50 4.71 -15.84
CA VAL A 329 -14.75 4.51 -14.58
C VAL A 329 -13.86 5.70 -14.21
N PRO A 330 -13.11 6.35 -15.14
CA PRO A 330 -12.28 7.50 -14.80
C PRO A 330 -13.04 8.67 -14.17
N ALA A 331 -14.23 9.02 -14.69
CA ALA A 331 -15.04 10.09 -14.09
C ALA A 331 -15.67 9.67 -12.75
N ILE A 332 -16.02 8.39 -12.58
CA ILE A 332 -16.64 7.86 -11.35
C ILE A 332 -15.63 7.77 -10.20
N CYS A 333 -14.37 7.40 -10.49
CA CYS A 333 -13.33 7.23 -9.47
C CYS A 333 -12.55 8.51 -9.17
N ALA A 334 -12.46 9.50 -10.07
CA ALA A 334 -11.73 10.75 -9.82
C ALA A 334 -12.20 11.53 -8.56
N PRO A 335 -13.51 11.62 -8.22
CA PRO A 335 -13.95 12.19 -6.95
C PRO A 335 -13.36 11.51 -5.71
N LEU A 336 -13.12 10.19 -5.77
CA LEU A 336 -12.62 9.41 -4.64
C LEU A 336 -11.18 9.78 -4.24
N HIS A 337 -10.43 10.48 -5.10
CA HIS A 337 -9.13 11.07 -4.73
C HIS A 337 -9.26 12.20 -3.69
N SER A 338 -10.46 12.72 -3.46
CA SER A 338 -10.75 13.73 -2.42
C SER A 338 -11.15 13.12 -1.07
N GLU A 339 -11.38 11.80 -1.00
CA GLU A 339 -11.95 11.15 0.19
C GLU A 339 -11.04 11.26 1.43
N PRO A 340 -11.62 11.46 2.63
CA PRO A 340 -10.83 11.73 3.83
C PRO A 340 -9.98 10.55 4.29
N GLN A 341 -10.31 9.31 3.92
CA GLN A 341 -9.51 8.12 4.24
C GLN A 341 -8.42 7.85 3.17
N PRO A 342 -7.13 7.75 3.55
CA PRO A 342 -6.06 7.44 2.60
C PRO A 342 -6.19 6.05 1.98
N GLU A 343 -6.84 5.09 2.64
CA GLU A 343 -7.08 3.74 2.10
C GLU A 343 -8.03 3.75 0.89
N VAL A 344 -9.06 4.61 0.91
CA VAL A 344 -9.98 4.79 -0.21
C VAL A 344 -9.26 5.46 -1.38
N ARG A 345 -8.50 6.53 -1.11
CA ARG A 345 -7.69 7.24 -2.11
C ARG A 345 -6.67 6.32 -2.78
N ALA A 346 -5.94 5.53 -2.01
CA ALA A 346 -4.96 4.55 -2.51
C ALA A 346 -5.63 3.42 -3.33
N SER A 347 -6.83 2.99 -2.94
CA SER A 347 -7.59 1.96 -3.67
C SER A 347 -8.17 2.48 -4.98
N ALA A 348 -8.60 3.75 -5.04
CA ALA A 348 -9.02 4.41 -6.27
C ALA A 348 -7.84 4.61 -7.24
N VAL A 349 -6.68 5.03 -6.72
CA VAL A 349 -5.41 5.09 -7.48
C VAL A 349 -5.06 3.72 -8.06
N TYR A 350 -5.14 2.64 -7.26
CA TYR A 350 -4.88 1.27 -7.74
C TYR A 350 -5.87 0.85 -8.85
N ALA A 351 -7.17 1.09 -8.66
CA ALA A 351 -8.20 0.73 -9.64
C ALA A 351 -8.01 1.45 -10.99
N LEU A 352 -7.64 2.73 -10.95
CA LEU A 352 -7.34 3.52 -12.15
C LEU A 352 -6.00 3.11 -12.78
N ALA A 353 -4.99 2.76 -11.99
CA ALA A 353 -3.70 2.30 -12.47
C ALA A 353 -3.76 0.96 -13.20
N THR A 354 -4.58 0.01 -12.71
CA THR A 354 -4.79 -1.29 -13.38
C THR A 354 -5.72 -1.20 -14.59
N LEU A 355 -6.39 -0.07 -14.82
CA LEU A 355 -7.20 0.18 -16.02
C LEU A 355 -6.35 0.62 -17.23
N LEU A 356 -5.09 1.02 -17.01
CA LEU A 356 -4.12 1.31 -18.06
C LEU A 356 -3.58 0.00 -18.67
N ASP A 357 -3.46 -0.05 -20.00
CA ASP A 357 -2.99 -1.24 -20.72
C ASP A 357 -1.45 -1.37 -20.64
N VAL A 358 -0.96 -2.56 -20.27
CA VAL A 358 0.48 -2.88 -20.26
C VAL A 358 0.87 -3.46 -21.62
N GLY A 359 0.87 -2.59 -22.65
CA GLY A 359 0.87 -2.92 -24.09
C GLY A 359 2.04 -3.77 -24.62
N PHE A 360 2.06 -5.06 -24.28
CA PHE A 360 3.03 -6.05 -24.76
C PHE A 360 2.52 -6.89 -25.95
N ASP A 361 1.20 -7.03 -26.14
CA ASP A 361 0.62 -8.00 -27.08
C ASP A 361 0.26 -7.45 -28.47
N SER A 362 0.22 -6.11 -28.66
CA SER A 362 -0.21 -5.44 -29.91
C SER A 362 0.68 -5.66 -31.16
N PHE A 363 1.61 -6.61 -31.11
CA PHE A 363 2.51 -6.97 -32.21
C PHE A 363 2.09 -8.23 -32.98
N ARG A 364 0.95 -8.86 -32.68
CA ARG A 364 0.57 -10.18 -33.24
C ARG A 364 -0.92 -10.38 -33.60
N ASP A 365 -1.44 -9.56 -34.52
CA ASP A 365 -1.96 -10.05 -35.83
C ASP A 365 -2.66 -8.92 -36.61
N GLY A 366 -1.90 -8.15 -37.38
CA GLY A 366 -2.43 -7.06 -38.20
C GLY A 366 -3.17 -7.54 -39.45
N ILE A 367 -4.47 -7.88 -39.32
CA ILE A 367 -5.39 -8.11 -40.46
C ILE A 367 -6.71 -7.33 -40.29
N GLY A 368 -6.59 -6.02 -40.06
CA GLY A 368 -7.29 -4.97 -40.80
C GLY A 368 -8.81 -4.80 -40.63
N GLY A 369 -9.18 -3.63 -40.10
CA GLY A 369 -10.28 -2.85 -40.69
C GLY A 369 -11.47 -2.50 -39.79
N ASP A 370 -11.21 -1.88 -38.63
CA ASP A 370 -12.12 -0.92 -37.95
C ASP A 370 -11.43 -0.23 -36.73
N GLU A 371 -10.29 -0.78 -36.27
CA GLU A 371 -9.57 -0.44 -35.02
C GLU A 371 -9.13 1.04 -34.84
N GLU A 372 -8.98 1.83 -35.92
CA GLU A 372 -8.50 3.25 -35.82
C GLU A 372 -9.43 4.18 -35.00
N CYS A 373 -10.68 3.78 -34.73
CA CYS A 373 -11.63 4.58 -33.95
C CYS A 373 -11.50 4.35 -32.43
N ASP A 374 -11.45 3.08 -32.01
CA ASP A 374 -11.43 2.69 -30.59
C ASP A 374 -10.14 3.14 -29.88
N ASP A 375 -9.00 3.08 -30.59
CA ASP A 375 -7.72 3.56 -30.07
C ASP A 375 -7.77 5.05 -29.67
N VAL A 376 -8.55 5.88 -30.37
CA VAL A 376 -8.63 7.33 -30.07
C VAL A 376 -9.41 7.59 -28.77
N GLU A 377 -10.46 6.81 -28.50
CA GLU A 377 -11.21 6.93 -27.24
C GLU A 377 -10.44 6.33 -26.06
N LYS A 378 -9.75 5.19 -26.26
CA LYS A 378 -8.82 4.60 -25.28
C LYS A 378 -7.72 5.56 -24.87
N ASN A 379 -6.95 6.10 -25.83
CA ASN A 379 -5.89 7.09 -25.58
C ASN A 379 -6.42 8.32 -24.83
N ARG A 380 -7.64 8.79 -25.14
CA ARG A 380 -8.27 9.91 -24.45
C ARG A 380 -8.61 9.58 -23.00
N ALA A 381 -9.10 8.38 -22.72
CA ALA A 381 -9.44 7.95 -21.36
C ALA A 381 -8.18 7.71 -20.50
N GLU A 382 -7.15 7.07 -21.05
CA GLU A 382 -5.82 6.95 -20.41
C GLU A 382 -5.26 8.34 -20.04
N MET A 383 -5.38 9.32 -20.94
CA MET A 383 -4.95 10.70 -20.69
C MET A 383 -5.75 11.41 -19.58
N ILE A 384 -7.00 11.00 -19.31
CA ILE A 384 -7.80 11.48 -18.16
C ILE A 384 -7.31 10.81 -16.87
N ILE A 385 -7.06 9.49 -16.91
CA ILE A 385 -6.51 8.73 -15.78
C ILE A 385 -5.16 9.33 -15.33
N ILE A 386 -4.24 9.54 -16.27
CA ILE A 386 -2.91 10.12 -15.99
C ILE A 386 -3.02 11.49 -15.31
N LYS A 387 -3.87 12.38 -15.81
CA LYS A 387 -4.12 13.71 -15.18
C LYS A 387 -4.69 13.56 -13.77
N SER A 388 -5.59 12.61 -13.56
CA SER A 388 -6.18 12.33 -12.24
C SER A 388 -5.12 11.85 -11.25
N LEU A 389 -4.23 10.93 -11.66
CA LEU A 389 -3.13 10.41 -10.85
C LEU A 389 -2.07 11.47 -10.52
N LEU A 390 -1.72 12.34 -11.47
CA LEU A 390 -0.73 13.41 -11.27
C LEU A 390 -1.13 14.39 -10.17
N ASN A 391 -2.43 14.65 -9.98
CA ASN A 391 -2.94 15.51 -8.90
C ASN A 391 -2.71 14.93 -7.50
N VAL A 392 -2.43 13.63 -7.38
CA VAL A 392 -2.26 12.89 -6.11
C VAL A 392 -0.78 12.58 -5.81
N VAL A 393 0.16 13.07 -6.63
CA VAL A 393 1.61 12.89 -6.44
C VAL A 393 2.11 13.55 -5.14
N SER A 394 1.44 14.60 -4.68
CA SER A 394 1.79 15.37 -3.48
C SER A 394 0.88 15.09 -2.28
N ASP A 395 0.27 13.89 -2.22
CA ASP A 395 -0.59 13.46 -1.12
C ASP A 395 0.12 13.53 0.25
N GLY A 396 -0.64 13.72 1.34
CA GLY A 396 -0.10 13.56 2.68
C GLY A 396 0.32 12.12 2.94
N SER A 397 -0.46 11.14 2.49
CA SER A 397 -0.24 9.73 2.83
C SER A 397 0.85 9.05 1.99
N PRO A 398 1.87 8.43 2.61
CA PRO A 398 2.83 7.59 1.92
C PRO A 398 2.19 6.35 1.26
N LEU A 399 1.03 5.91 1.75
CA LEU A 399 0.27 4.80 1.18
C LEU A 399 -0.22 5.16 -0.24
N VAL A 400 -0.86 6.32 -0.38
CA VAL A 400 -1.37 6.81 -1.67
C VAL A 400 -0.20 7.09 -2.63
N ARG A 401 0.85 7.80 -2.18
CA ARG A 401 2.05 8.07 -2.99
C ARG A 401 2.80 6.81 -3.43
N ALA A 402 2.79 5.74 -2.64
CA ALA A 402 3.38 4.47 -3.06
C ALA A 402 2.62 3.83 -4.23
N GLU A 403 1.29 3.84 -4.21
CA GLU A 403 0.48 3.32 -5.31
C GLU A 403 0.56 4.22 -6.56
N VAL A 404 0.64 5.55 -6.42
CA VAL A 404 0.92 6.48 -7.54
C VAL A 404 2.30 6.20 -8.16
N ALA A 405 3.32 5.88 -7.35
CA ALA A 405 4.64 5.51 -7.84
C ALA A 405 4.65 4.14 -8.55
N VAL A 406 3.77 3.21 -8.19
CA VAL A 406 3.56 1.94 -8.94
C VAL A 406 2.84 2.21 -10.26
N ALA A 407 1.77 3.01 -10.25
CA ALA A 407 1.00 3.39 -11.42
C ALA A 407 1.87 4.06 -12.51
N GLY A 408 2.81 4.91 -12.09
CA GLY A 408 3.76 5.57 -12.98
C GLY A 408 4.67 4.62 -13.78
N VAL A 409 4.83 3.36 -13.36
CA VAL A 409 5.61 2.37 -14.12
C VAL A 409 4.81 1.75 -15.26
N VAL A 410 3.51 1.51 -15.04
CA VAL A 410 2.60 0.97 -16.07
C VAL A 410 2.61 1.91 -17.28
N GLN A 411 2.32 3.19 -17.04
CA GLN A 411 2.23 4.25 -18.05
C GLN A 411 3.45 4.33 -18.99
N ILE A 412 4.65 4.01 -18.50
CA ILE A 412 5.90 4.17 -19.24
C ILE A 412 6.16 2.98 -20.19
N HIS A 413 5.68 1.78 -19.84
CA HIS A 413 5.75 0.62 -20.73
C HIS A 413 4.68 0.64 -21.82
N SER A 414 3.53 1.29 -21.58
CA SER A 414 2.41 1.38 -22.54
C SER A 414 2.73 2.13 -23.84
N VAL A 415 3.79 2.96 -23.88
CA VAL A 415 4.09 3.84 -25.02
C VAL A 415 5.52 3.58 -25.54
N PRO A 416 5.71 2.74 -26.57
CA PRO A 416 7.04 2.48 -27.16
C PRO A 416 7.75 3.74 -27.66
N GLU A 417 7.00 4.76 -28.10
CA GLU A 417 7.55 6.06 -28.49
C GLU A 417 8.16 6.84 -27.32
N LEU A 418 7.72 6.63 -26.07
CA LEU A 418 8.34 7.28 -24.89
C LEU A 418 9.75 6.78 -24.64
N CYS A 419 10.06 5.50 -24.84
CA CYS A 419 11.44 5.02 -24.71
C CYS A 419 12.38 5.68 -25.73
N TRP A 420 11.89 5.94 -26.95
CA TRP A 420 12.62 6.70 -27.97
C TRP A 420 12.72 8.19 -27.63
N TRP A 421 11.60 8.83 -27.28
CA TRP A 421 11.57 10.27 -26.95
C TRP A 421 12.33 10.60 -25.69
N ILE A 422 12.20 9.83 -24.60
CA ILE A 422 12.98 10.06 -23.37
C ILE A 422 14.47 9.84 -23.62
N SER A 423 14.86 8.90 -24.48
CA SER A 423 16.27 8.76 -24.90
C SER A 423 16.82 10.00 -25.63
N VAL A 424 15.96 10.84 -26.21
CA VAL A 424 16.33 12.09 -26.89
C VAL A 424 16.16 13.30 -25.95
N ASP A 425 15.04 13.44 -25.26
CA ASP A 425 14.73 14.57 -24.36
C ASP A 425 15.44 14.48 -23.02
N ALA A 426 15.71 13.29 -22.46
CA ALA A 426 16.64 13.20 -21.32
C ALA A 426 18.07 13.57 -21.75
N LEU A 427 18.46 13.26 -23.00
CA LEU A 427 19.71 13.75 -23.57
C LEU A 427 19.67 15.27 -23.76
N PHE A 428 18.54 15.84 -24.18
CA PHE A 428 18.35 17.29 -24.37
C PHE A 428 18.29 18.05 -23.05
N VAL A 429 17.70 17.47 -21.99
CA VAL A 429 17.64 18.02 -20.63
C VAL A 429 18.99 17.87 -19.91
N LEU A 430 19.69 16.73 -20.06
CA LEU A 430 21.08 16.60 -19.59
C LEU A 430 22.01 17.54 -20.35
N ALA A 431 21.84 17.70 -21.67
CA ALA A 431 22.57 18.67 -22.47
C ALA A 431 22.23 20.11 -22.05
N ALA A 432 20.96 20.44 -21.76
CA ALA A 432 20.54 21.76 -21.30
C ALA A 432 21.05 22.07 -19.89
N LEU A 433 21.03 21.10 -18.95
CA LEU A 433 21.63 21.22 -17.63
C LEU A 433 23.16 21.36 -17.73
N ALA A 434 23.81 20.63 -18.63
CA ALA A 434 25.23 20.81 -18.95
C ALA A 434 25.51 22.17 -19.60
N HIS A 435 24.62 22.68 -20.46
CA HIS A 435 24.73 24.00 -21.09
C HIS A 435 24.46 25.13 -20.09
N PHE A 436 23.59 24.92 -19.09
CA PHE A 436 23.35 25.83 -17.97
C PHE A 436 24.60 25.89 -17.08
N ALA A 437 25.19 24.73 -16.78
CA ALA A 437 26.48 24.63 -16.08
C ALA A 437 27.68 25.21 -16.87
N PHE A 438 27.64 25.19 -18.22
CA PHE A 438 28.65 25.82 -19.06
C PHE A 438 28.42 27.33 -19.26
N GLY A 439 27.16 27.78 -19.32
CA GLY A 439 26.76 29.15 -19.65
C GLY A 439 27.27 30.19 -18.65
N HIS A 440 27.35 29.83 -17.36
CA HIS A 440 27.87 30.73 -16.32
C HIS A 440 29.40 30.91 -16.31
N LYS A 441 30.15 30.37 -17.28
CA LYS A 441 31.62 30.52 -17.38
C LYS A 441 32.14 31.95 -17.60
N GLN A 442 31.29 32.93 -17.94
CA GLN A 442 31.71 34.34 -18.01
C GLN A 442 31.66 35.06 -16.65
N HIS A 443 30.66 34.79 -15.80
CA HIS A 443 30.56 35.46 -14.49
C HIS A 443 31.49 34.87 -13.42
N LEU A 444 31.79 33.57 -13.49
CA LEU A 444 32.68 32.89 -12.53
C LEU A 444 34.13 33.40 -12.56
N LYS A 445 34.61 33.98 -13.68
CA LYS A 445 35.96 34.57 -13.76
C LYS A 445 36.15 35.84 -12.93
N SER A 446 35.08 36.59 -12.66
CA SER A 446 35.15 37.79 -11.82
C SER A 446 35.27 37.45 -10.33
N ILE A 447 34.49 36.47 -9.86
CA ILE A 447 34.41 36.11 -8.45
C ILE A 447 35.54 35.16 -8.01
N ALA A 448 36.00 34.25 -8.89
CA ALA A 448 37.11 33.36 -8.58
C ALA A 448 38.45 34.10 -8.30
N ALA A 449 38.59 35.35 -8.77
CA ALA A 449 39.76 36.19 -8.49
C ALA A 449 39.89 36.60 -7.01
N ALA A 450 38.82 36.46 -6.21
CA ALA A 450 38.82 36.80 -4.78
C ALA A 450 39.19 35.63 -3.86
N TYR A 451 39.16 34.37 -4.34
CA TYR A 451 39.21 33.17 -3.50
C TYR A 451 40.52 32.38 -3.53
N TRP A 452 41.53 32.80 -4.31
CA TRP A 452 42.86 32.20 -4.30
C TRP A 452 43.96 33.16 -3.81
N LYS A 453 44.11 33.22 -2.49
CA LYS A 453 45.42 33.34 -1.84
C LYS A 453 45.52 32.31 -0.72
N PRO A 454 46.63 31.54 -0.61
CA PRO A 454 46.84 30.66 0.52
C PRO A 454 47.05 31.47 1.80
N GLN A 455 46.65 30.94 2.95
CA GLN A 455 47.13 31.47 4.23
C GLN A 455 48.61 31.09 4.40
N PRO A 456 49.52 32.05 4.67
CA PRO A 456 50.85 31.76 5.15
C PRO A 456 50.83 31.63 6.68
N ASN A 457 51.43 30.57 7.22
CA ASN A 457 51.77 30.50 8.64
C ASN A 457 52.69 31.67 9.00
N SER A 458 52.42 32.36 10.12
CA SER A 458 53.29 33.42 10.62
C SER A 458 53.54 33.29 12.13
N LEU A 459 54.73 32.77 12.47
CA LEU A 459 55.42 33.16 13.69
C LEU A 459 56.86 33.56 13.35
N LEU A 460 57.08 34.88 13.44
CA LEU A 460 58.34 35.59 13.69
C LEU A 460 59.44 35.65 12.60
N ASN A 461 59.84 36.92 12.38
CA ASN A 461 61.18 37.44 12.09
C ASN A 461 61.68 37.72 10.64
N SER A 462 62.06 38.99 10.48
CA SER A 462 63.13 39.58 9.63
C SER A 462 63.07 39.51 8.09
N LEU A 463 62.81 40.71 7.53
CA LEU A 463 63.31 41.32 6.28
C LEU A 463 64.86 41.20 6.08
N PRO A 464 65.45 41.55 4.90
CA PRO A 464 64.90 41.67 3.53
C PRO A 464 65.85 41.23 2.35
N SER A 465 65.34 41.37 1.12
CA SER A 465 66.00 42.01 -0.06
C SER A 465 66.46 41.19 -1.29
N LEU A 466 66.53 41.92 -2.41
CA LEU A 466 67.13 41.75 -3.76
C LEU A 466 67.98 40.48 -4.04
N ALA A 467 68.04 39.93 -5.26
CA ALA A 467 68.20 40.61 -6.56
C ALA A 467 67.78 39.77 -7.81
N ASN A 468 67.91 40.36 -9.00
CA ASN A 468 67.82 39.71 -10.32
C ASN A 468 68.88 38.61 -10.55
N ILE A 469 68.60 37.68 -11.48
CA ILE A 469 69.56 37.21 -12.50
C ILE A 469 68.80 36.67 -13.74
N LYS A 470 69.45 36.67 -14.92
CA LYS A 470 68.88 36.27 -16.22
C LYS A 470 69.38 34.90 -16.69
N GLY A 471 68.58 34.24 -17.54
CA GLY A 471 69.04 33.32 -18.60
C GLY A 471 69.00 31.81 -18.29
N THR A 472 69.15 30.92 -19.28
CA THR A 472 69.22 31.12 -20.75
C THR A 472 68.99 29.82 -21.54
N GLY A 473 68.36 29.89 -22.72
CA GLY A 473 68.44 28.87 -23.78
C GLY A 473 67.53 27.62 -23.63
N SER A 474 67.44 26.71 -24.62
CA SER A 474 67.90 26.80 -26.04
C SER A 474 67.30 25.70 -26.94
N GLY A 475 66.76 26.07 -28.12
CA GLY A 475 66.50 25.20 -29.28
C GLY A 475 65.43 24.10 -29.18
N ASN A 476 65.04 23.39 -30.24
CA ASN A 476 65.20 23.60 -31.70
C ASN A 476 64.08 22.81 -32.46
N ILE A 477 63.34 23.40 -33.42
CA ILE A 477 63.49 23.37 -34.91
C ILE A 477 63.07 22.04 -35.60
N VAL A 478 62.54 22.15 -36.84
CA VAL A 478 62.03 21.10 -37.79
C VAL A 478 60.56 20.66 -37.55
N SER A 479 59.55 20.75 -38.44
CA SER A 479 59.36 21.16 -39.87
C SER A 479 59.18 20.03 -40.92
N SER A 480 58.53 20.38 -42.05
CA SER A 480 58.03 19.56 -43.19
C SER A 480 56.98 18.48 -42.84
N GLN A 481 55.80 18.38 -43.47
CA GLN A 481 55.40 18.35 -44.90
C GLN A 481 55.76 17.07 -45.67
N ILE A 482 54.74 16.43 -46.27
CA ILE A 482 54.69 15.96 -47.67
C ILE A 482 53.23 15.58 -48.01
N GLY A 483 52.87 15.59 -49.30
CA GLY A 483 51.51 15.49 -49.80
C GLY A 483 51.20 14.26 -50.69
N PRO A 484 50.37 14.40 -51.74
CA PRO A 484 49.37 13.37 -52.13
C PRO A 484 49.62 12.67 -53.48
N LEU A 485 48.83 11.64 -53.83
CA LEU A 485 48.62 11.18 -55.23
C LEU A 485 47.27 10.44 -55.50
N THR A 486 46.54 10.92 -56.52
CA THR A 486 45.72 10.20 -57.56
C THR A 486 44.89 8.93 -57.23
N ALA A 487 43.55 8.91 -57.40
CA ALA A 487 42.73 8.72 -58.65
C ALA A 487 42.08 7.30 -58.73
N ARG A 488 41.17 6.86 -59.65
CA ARG A 488 40.77 7.34 -61.01
C ARG A 488 39.44 6.71 -61.56
N VAL A 489 38.51 7.52 -62.12
CA VAL A 489 37.55 7.25 -63.26
C VAL A 489 36.43 6.19 -63.07
N ARG A 490 35.15 6.49 -63.41
CA ARG A 490 34.62 6.64 -64.81
C ARG A 490 33.61 7.78 -65.09
N ASP A 491 32.83 7.64 -66.17
CA ASP A 491 32.07 8.64 -66.97
C ASP A 491 30.94 7.90 -67.75
N GLY A 492 29.79 8.55 -68.01
CA GLY A 492 28.62 7.99 -68.73
C GLY A 492 27.26 8.65 -68.38
N ARG A 493 27.02 9.95 -68.61
CA ARG A 493 26.63 10.65 -69.87
C ARG A 493 25.11 10.58 -70.20
N VAL A 494 24.33 11.69 -70.14
CA VAL A 494 24.22 12.89 -71.05
C VAL A 494 23.14 12.66 -72.15
N SER A 495 22.21 13.57 -72.54
CA SER A 495 22.07 15.03 -72.32
C SER A 495 20.64 15.63 -72.42
N THR A 496 20.38 16.70 -71.64
CA THR A 496 19.70 18.01 -71.91
C THR A 496 18.77 18.27 -73.12
N SER A 497 17.63 18.97 -72.90
CA SER A 497 17.36 20.34 -73.46
C SER A 497 16.07 21.07 -72.97
N SER A 498 16.24 22.37 -72.69
CA SER A 498 15.34 23.54 -72.41
C SER A 498 14.21 23.88 -73.45
N PRO A 499 13.39 24.98 -73.33
CA PRO A 499 12.74 25.68 -72.17
C PRO A 499 11.32 26.35 -72.40
N LEU A 500 10.76 26.94 -71.33
CA LEU A 500 9.94 28.20 -71.18
C LEU A 500 8.55 28.49 -71.86
N ALA A 501 7.68 29.07 -71.01
CA ALA A 501 6.78 30.24 -71.18
C ALA A 501 5.44 30.17 -71.97
N THR A 502 4.37 30.77 -71.38
CA THR A 502 3.43 31.81 -71.91
C THR A 502 2.29 32.07 -70.89
N ALA A 503 1.51 33.16 -71.01
CA ALA A 503 0.41 33.53 -70.09
C ALA A 503 -0.83 34.11 -70.81
N GLY A 504 -1.99 34.09 -70.12
CA GLY A 504 -3.27 34.71 -70.52
C GLY A 504 -4.48 34.07 -69.79
N ILE A 505 -5.71 34.60 -69.65
CA ILE A 505 -6.32 35.95 -69.53
C ILE A 505 -7.82 35.84 -69.99
N MET A 506 -8.76 36.33 -69.15
CA MET A 506 -10.17 36.72 -69.42
C MET A 506 -11.35 35.72 -69.60
N HIS A 507 -12.42 36.02 -68.81
CA HIS A 507 -13.89 35.98 -69.05
C HIS A 507 -14.69 34.71 -69.42
N GLY A 508 -15.87 34.56 -68.77
CA GLY A 508 -16.99 33.74 -69.27
C GLY A 508 -18.11 33.39 -68.27
N SER A 509 -19.08 34.29 -68.02
CA SER A 509 -20.46 33.97 -67.58
C SER A 509 -21.39 33.90 -68.85
N PRO A 510 -22.73 33.61 -68.84
CA PRO A 510 -23.75 33.87 -67.79
C PRO A 510 -25.00 32.91 -67.74
N LEU A 511 -26.06 33.33 -67.01
CA LEU A 511 -27.49 32.92 -67.09
C LEU A 511 -27.84 31.47 -66.65
N SER A 512 -29.03 31.11 -66.17
CA SER A 512 -30.34 31.78 -65.87
C SER A 512 -31.23 30.75 -65.12
N ASP A 513 -32.34 31.00 -64.43
CA ASP A 513 -32.97 32.13 -63.72
C ASP A 513 -34.22 31.55 -62.98
N ASP A 514 -34.95 32.38 -62.21
CA ASP A 514 -36.31 32.18 -61.66
C ASP A 514 -36.58 31.06 -60.61
N SER A 515 -37.51 31.21 -59.64
CA SER A 515 -38.18 32.39 -59.00
C SER A 515 -39.05 31.88 -57.81
N SER A 516 -40.06 32.63 -57.33
CA SER A 516 -40.08 33.36 -56.03
C SER A 516 -41.42 33.03 -55.29
N GLN A 517 -41.80 33.46 -54.07
CA GLN A 517 -41.57 34.64 -53.21
C GLN A 517 -41.58 34.19 -51.72
N LEU A 518 -40.64 34.58 -50.84
CA LEU A 518 -40.47 35.85 -50.09
C LEU A 518 -41.45 36.11 -48.92
N SER A 519 -40.87 36.42 -47.75
CA SER A 519 -41.29 37.46 -46.82
C SER A 519 -40.07 37.93 -46.00
N ASP A 520 -39.80 39.23 -46.01
CA ASP A 520 -38.65 39.93 -45.39
C ASP A 520 -38.75 40.06 -43.85
N SER A 521 -37.73 40.45 -43.07
CA SER A 521 -36.33 40.91 -43.31
C SER A 521 -35.48 40.61 -42.06
N GLY A 522 -34.16 40.37 -42.11
CA GLY A 522 -33.09 41.39 -42.03
C GLY A 522 -32.62 41.60 -40.56
N ILE A 523 -31.32 41.66 -40.21
CA ILE A 523 -30.05 41.77 -40.95
C ILE A 523 -29.00 40.83 -40.32
N LEU A 524 -28.01 40.37 -41.11
CA LEU A 524 -27.05 39.30 -40.80
C LEU A 524 -25.62 39.79 -40.50
N ASN A 525 -24.82 38.96 -39.80
CA ASN A 525 -23.71 38.21 -40.44
C ASN A 525 -22.91 37.34 -39.44
N ASP A 526 -22.84 36.02 -39.71
CA ASP A 526 -21.77 35.12 -39.25
C ASP A 526 -21.65 33.89 -40.17
N GLY A 527 -20.42 33.44 -40.47
CA GLY A 527 -20.05 32.22 -41.21
C GLY A 527 -20.64 32.00 -42.63
N VAL A 528 -20.46 30.84 -43.32
CA VAL A 528 -19.70 29.59 -43.00
C VAL A 528 -19.24 28.87 -44.30
N SER A 529 -17.93 28.62 -44.47
CA SER A 529 -17.30 27.50 -45.26
C SER A 529 -17.67 27.29 -46.77
N ASN A 530 -17.10 26.37 -47.56
CA ASN A 530 -16.05 25.35 -47.37
C ASN A 530 -15.35 25.02 -48.71
N GLY A 531 -14.18 24.34 -48.68
CA GLY A 531 -13.71 23.58 -49.85
C GLY A 531 -12.20 23.58 -50.16
N GLU A 532 -11.42 22.74 -49.47
CA GLU A 532 -10.11 22.29 -49.96
C GLU A 532 -9.84 20.83 -49.52
N VAL A 533 -9.01 20.09 -50.25
CA VAL A 533 -8.85 18.63 -50.12
C VAL A 533 -7.54 18.26 -49.41
N ASN A 534 -7.67 17.40 -48.40
CA ASN A 534 -6.64 16.63 -47.69
C ASN A 534 -5.18 16.71 -48.17
N HIS A 535 -4.33 17.31 -47.33
CA HIS A 535 -3.18 16.58 -46.79
C HIS A 535 -3.06 16.85 -45.28
N SER A 536 -3.46 15.87 -44.47
CA SER A 536 -3.40 15.91 -43.01
C SER A 536 -1.96 15.83 -42.51
N ARG A 537 -1.38 16.99 -42.21
CA ARG A 537 -0.15 17.08 -41.40
C ARG A 537 -0.46 16.55 -39.98
N PRO A 538 0.42 15.75 -39.34
CA PRO A 538 0.19 15.29 -37.98
C PRO A 538 -0.03 16.46 -37.02
N LYS A 539 -1.03 16.34 -36.14
CA LYS A 539 -1.25 17.29 -35.04
C LYS A 539 -0.12 17.12 -34.00
N PRO A 540 0.37 18.18 -33.35
CA PRO A 540 1.26 18.05 -32.20
C PRO A 540 0.50 17.46 -31.01
N LEU A 541 0.93 16.31 -30.50
CA LEU A 541 0.37 15.65 -29.31
C LEU A 541 0.98 16.20 -27.98
N ASP A 542 0.42 15.72 -26.86
CA ASP A 542 0.58 16.19 -25.48
C ASP A 542 1.99 16.10 -24.83
N ASN A 543 3.03 16.70 -25.44
CA ASN A 543 4.38 16.80 -24.83
C ASN A 543 4.39 17.42 -23.40
N ALA A 544 3.35 18.17 -23.03
CA ALA A 544 3.21 18.81 -21.72
C ALA A 544 2.92 17.83 -20.56
N ILE A 545 2.38 16.64 -20.83
CA ILE A 545 1.89 15.75 -19.77
C ILE A 545 2.94 14.69 -19.42
N TYR A 546 3.64 14.15 -20.42
CA TYR A 546 4.78 13.26 -20.19
C TYR A 546 5.91 13.96 -19.42
N SER A 547 6.13 15.26 -19.68
CA SER A 547 7.08 16.07 -18.90
C SER A 547 6.63 16.31 -17.45
N GLN A 548 5.32 16.39 -17.18
CA GLN A 548 4.78 16.37 -15.80
C GLN A 548 4.97 15.01 -15.13
N CYS A 549 4.82 13.90 -15.86
CA CYS A 549 5.05 12.54 -15.33
C CYS A 549 6.52 12.33 -14.94
N VAL A 550 7.48 12.78 -15.76
CA VAL A 550 8.91 12.73 -15.42
C VAL A 550 9.21 13.59 -14.18
N LEU A 551 8.61 14.79 -14.07
CA LEU A 551 8.75 15.65 -12.88
C LEU A 551 8.15 15.00 -11.62
N ALA A 552 7.00 14.31 -11.75
CA ALA A 552 6.40 13.54 -10.68
C ALA A 552 7.33 12.39 -10.21
N MET A 553 7.94 11.64 -11.12
CA MET A 553 8.88 10.57 -10.76
C MET A 553 10.16 11.10 -10.10
N PHE A 554 10.69 12.26 -10.52
CA PHE A 554 11.79 12.94 -9.81
C PHE A 554 11.38 13.45 -8.43
N THR A 555 10.12 13.84 -8.24
CA THR A 555 9.57 14.26 -6.93
C THR A 555 9.46 13.05 -6.00
N LEU A 556 8.81 11.97 -6.46
CA LEU A 556 8.69 10.70 -5.75
C LEU A 556 10.06 10.05 -5.46
N ALA A 557 11.08 10.25 -6.30
CA ALA A 557 12.44 9.75 -6.05
C ALA A 557 13.21 10.50 -4.93
N ARG A 558 12.76 11.72 -4.59
CA ARG A 558 13.27 12.59 -3.50
C ARG A 558 12.38 12.59 -2.26
N ASP A 559 11.35 11.75 -2.23
CA ASP A 559 10.31 11.75 -1.21
C ASP A 559 10.87 11.57 0.23
N PRO A 560 10.32 12.27 1.25
CA PRO A 560 10.79 12.13 2.62
C PRO A 560 10.51 10.77 3.26
N SER A 561 9.60 9.95 2.70
CA SER A 561 9.43 8.54 3.03
C SER A 561 10.43 7.67 2.25
N PRO A 562 11.38 6.98 2.91
CA PRO A 562 12.39 6.17 2.22
C PRO A 562 11.80 5.09 1.30
N ARG A 563 10.60 4.58 1.61
CA ARG A 563 9.89 3.60 0.78
C ARG A 563 9.41 4.22 -0.54
N VAL A 564 8.70 5.34 -0.50
CA VAL A 564 8.26 6.04 -1.72
C VAL A 564 9.48 6.50 -2.54
N ALA A 565 10.51 7.01 -1.86
CA ALA A 565 11.79 7.37 -2.46
C ALA A 565 12.46 6.20 -3.21
N SER A 566 12.39 4.98 -2.66
CA SER A 566 12.88 3.78 -3.33
C SER A 566 12.05 3.38 -4.56
N LEU A 567 10.72 3.58 -4.53
CA LEU A 567 9.83 3.31 -5.66
C LEU A 567 10.08 4.30 -6.79
N GLY A 568 10.08 5.61 -6.51
CA GLY A 568 10.39 6.64 -7.51
C GLY A 568 11.75 6.44 -8.18
N ARG A 569 12.79 6.07 -7.42
CA ARG A 569 14.10 5.72 -7.98
C ARG A 569 14.07 4.44 -8.83
N ARG A 570 13.27 3.43 -8.46
CA ARG A 570 13.06 2.23 -9.29
C ARG A 570 12.35 2.56 -10.60
N VAL A 571 11.35 3.45 -10.59
CA VAL A 571 10.71 3.94 -11.82
C VAL A 571 11.74 4.62 -12.73
N LEU A 572 12.49 5.60 -12.19
CA LEU A 572 13.54 6.28 -12.96
C LEU A 572 14.59 5.30 -13.51
N SER A 573 14.95 4.25 -12.77
CA SER A 573 15.86 3.21 -13.24
C SER A 573 15.29 2.37 -14.39
N ILE A 574 13.97 2.13 -14.43
CA ILE A 574 13.30 1.43 -15.53
C ILE A 574 13.28 2.30 -16.80
N ILE A 575 13.21 3.63 -16.66
CA ILE A 575 13.40 4.60 -17.76
C ILE A 575 14.86 4.62 -18.27
N GLY A 576 15.81 3.99 -17.56
CA GLY A 576 17.25 4.09 -17.83
C GLY A 576 17.93 5.32 -17.21
N ILE A 577 17.25 6.04 -16.32
CA ILE A 577 17.78 7.21 -15.60
C ILE A 577 18.44 6.75 -14.29
N GLU A 578 19.64 6.18 -14.39
CA GLU A 578 20.46 5.84 -13.21
C GLU A 578 20.96 7.09 -12.48
N GLN A 579 20.48 7.34 -11.25
CA GLN A 579 21.05 8.35 -10.37
C GLN A 579 22.35 7.83 -9.74
N VAL A 580 23.50 8.39 -10.16
CA VAL A 580 24.83 8.08 -9.58
C VAL A 580 24.95 8.60 -8.15
N THR A 581 24.39 7.85 -7.21
CA THR A 581 24.46 8.11 -5.77
C THR A 581 25.74 7.48 -5.20
N LYS A 582 26.65 8.31 -4.69
CA LYS A 582 27.87 7.83 -4.04
C LYS A 582 27.55 7.27 -2.65
N SER A 583 27.35 5.96 -2.56
CA SER A 583 27.31 5.26 -1.27
C SER A 583 28.68 5.34 -0.58
N LEU A 584 28.83 6.30 0.33
CA LEU A 584 29.98 6.40 1.22
C LEU A 584 29.82 5.39 2.36
N LYS A 585 30.38 4.19 2.20
CA LYS A 585 30.53 3.24 3.30
C LYS A 585 31.29 3.92 4.46
N PRO A 586 30.80 3.87 5.70
CA PRO A 586 31.49 4.49 6.83
C PRO A 586 32.83 3.77 7.06
N ALA A 587 33.93 4.51 6.96
CA ALA A 587 35.25 4.03 7.35
C ALA A 587 35.32 3.97 8.89
N GLY A 588 35.04 2.80 9.46
CA GLY A 588 35.05 2.59 10.91
C GLY A 588 36.45 2.79 11.48
N ASN A 589 36.71 3.96 12.08
CA ASN A 589 37.98 4.25 12.73
C ASN A 589 37.83 5.32 13.84
N SER A 590 37.39 4.90 15.02
CA SER A 590 37.48 5.69 16.26
C SER A 590 37.79 4.79 17.45
N ALA A 591 39.08 4.61 17.72
CA ALA A 591 39.54 3.91 18.92
C ALA A 591 39.24 4.76 20.16
N TRP A 592 38.63 4.14 21.17
CA TRP A 592 38.50 4.73 22.50
C TRP A 592 39.69 4.32 23.39
N PRO A 593 40.22 5.21 24.25
CA PRO A 593 41.32 4.86 25.15
C PRO A 593 40.93 3.76 26.15
N SER A 594 41.90 2.91 26.46
CA SER A 594 41.79 1.81 27.44
C SER A 594 42.18 2.23 28.85
N ASP A 595 41.56 1.61 29.86
CA ASP A 595 42.11 1.48 31.21
C ASP A 595 42.06 0.00 31.67
N PRO A 596 42.85 -0.44 32.68
CA PRO A 596 43.41 -1.80 32.68
C PRO A 596 42.85 -2.81 33.70
N ALA A 597 43.12 -4.09 33.38
CA ALA A 597 43.35 -5.24 34.27
C ALA A 597 42.21 -5.82 35.13
N ASN A 598 41.74 -7.02 34.72
CA ASN A 598 42.05 -8.25 35.47
C ASN A 598 41.86 -9.52 34.60
N SER A 599 42.38 -10.67 35.04
CA SER A 599 42.64 -11.82 34.14
C SER A 599 42.29 -13.21 34.69
N SER A 600 41.50 -13.99 33.93
CA SER A 600 41.41 -15.47 33.92
C SER A 600 40.28 -15.92 32.97
N SER A 601 40.30 -17.03 32.23
CA SER A 601 41.39 -17.95 31.86
C SER A 601 40.94 -18.83 30.67
N THR A 602 41.84 -19.12 29.72
CA THR A 602 41.69 -20.04 28.56
C THR A 602 41.70 -21.53 29.01
N PRO A 603 41.20 -22.54 28.25
CA PRO A 603 41.62 -22.95 26.88
C PRO A 603 40.46 -23.47 25.94
N SER A 604 40.64 -23.91 24.67
CA SER A 604 41.60 -23.62 23.55
C SER A 604 41.08 -24.30 22.25
N ILE A 605 41.90 -24.45 21.18
CA ILE A 605 41.61 -25.01 19.82
C ILE A 605 40.98 -23.97 18.87
N SER A 606 41.62 -23.34 17.86
CA SER A 606 42.85 -23.56 17.04
C SER A 606 42.81 -24.77 16.08
N GLY A 607 42.94 -24.62 14.75
CA GLY A 607 43.14 -23.44 13.90
C GLY A 607 43.61 -23.83 12.48
N LEU A 608 44.20 -22.87 11.74
CA LEU A 608 44.79 -23.00 10.38
C LEU A 608 43.81 -23.20 9.19
N ALA A 609 44.13 -22.83 7.95
CA ALA A 609 45.03 -21.79 7.40
C ALA A 609 44.89 -21.67 5.86
N ARG A 610 45.49 -20.60 5.29
CA ARG A 610 45.75 -20.31 3.86
C ARG A 610 44.50 -19.84 3.06
N SER A 611 44.50 -18.75 2.29
CA SER A 611 45.50 -17.97 1.53
C SER A 611 45.66 -18.38 0.06
N SER A 612 45.24 -17.45 -0.81
CA SER A 612 45.85 -17.14 -2.10
C SER A 612 45.79 -15.61 -2.30
N SER A 613 46.66 -15.05 -3.14
CA SER A 613 46.85 -13.61 -3.30
C SER A 613 47.45 -13.29 -4.68
N TRP A 614 47.67 -11.99 -4.97
CA TRP A 614 48.22 -11.43 -6.21
C TRP A 614 47.21 -11.45 -7.40
N LEU A 615 47.20 -10.49 -8.34
CA LEU A 615 48.22 -9.48 -8.72
C LEU A 615 47.57 -8.15 -9.22
N ASP A 616 48.33 -7.05 -9.21
CA ASP A 616 47.96 -5.77 -9.85
C ASP A 616 47.97 -5.82 -11.39
N ILE A 617 47.06 -5.08 -12.03
CA ILE A 617 47.28 -4.47 -13.35
C ILE A 617 46.76 -3.02 -13.33
N ASN A 618 47.65 -2.06 -13.62
CA ASN A 618 47.27 -0.69 -13.94
C ASN A 618 46.76 -0.62 -15.39
N GLY A 619 45.51 -0.17 -15.60
CA GLY A 619 44.93 0.04 -16.92
C GLY A 619 43.83 1.10 -16.87
N GLY A 620 43.96 2.14 -17.70
CA GLY A 620 42.98 3.24 -17.75
C GLY A 620 41.75 2.88 -18.58
N ASN A 621 40.57 2.84 -17.98
CA ASN A 621 39.32 2.61 -18.70
C ASN A 621 38.88 3.88 -19.46
N SER A 622 39.02 3.87 -20.78
CA SER A 622 38.29 4.80 -21.65
C SER A 622 36.79 4.47 -21.66
N PHE A 623 35.94 5.50 -21.64
CA PHE A 623 34.52 5.34 -21.94
C PHE A 623 34.34 4.91 -23.40
N VAL A 624 33.51 3.89 -23.62
CA VAL A 624 33.03 3.49 -24.96
C VAL A 624 31.51 3.61 -24.99
N LEU A 625 31.02 4.80 -25.34
CA LEU A 625 29.62 4.99 -25.73
C LEU A 625 29.40 4.40 -27.12
N ARG A 626 28.53 3.39 -27.24
CA ARG A 626 28.02 2.90 -28.53
C ARG A 626 26.88 3.80 -29.00
N LEU A 627 27.20 4.91 -29.65
CA LEU A 627 26.24 5.67 -30.45
C LEU A 627 26.15 5.08 -31.86
N PHE A 628 24.94 5.02 -32.42
CA PHE A 628 24.71 4.67 -33.82
C PHE A 628 25.10 5.86 -34.74
N PRO A 629 25.52 5.61 -36.01
CA PRO A 629 26.28 6.62 -36.77
C PRO A 629 25.47 7.81 -37.31
N ASP A 630 24.17 7.66 -37.54
CA ASP A 630 23.43 8.51 -38.49
C ASP A 630 22.94 9.87 -37.93
N ILE A 631 23.12 10.13 -36.63
CA ILE A 631 22.57 11.32 -35.95
C ILE A 631 23.38 12.61 -36.23
N CYS A 632 24.67 12.50 -36.58
CA CYS A 632 25.56 13.67 -36.67
C CYS A 632 25.23 14.69 -37.77
N LEU A 633 24.41 14.36 -38.77
CA LEU A 633 24.10 15.27 -39.88
C LEU A 633 22.98 16.28 -39.55
N LEU A 634 22.06 15.95 -38.65
CA LEU A 634 20.87 16.79 -38.39
C LEU A 634 21.19 18.05 -37.58
N CYS A 635 22.08 17.94 -36.59
CA CYS A 635 22.49 19.07 -35.73
C CYS A 635 23.13 20.23 -36.50
N CYS A 636 23.79 19.95 -37.63
CA CYS A 636 24.44 20.98 -38.44
C CYS A 636 23.46 21.89 -39.20
N TYR A 637 22.23 21.43 -39.46
CA TYR A 637 21.25 22.16 -40.27
C TYR A 637 20.43 23.18 -39.46
N ILE A 638 20.22 22.91 -38.17
CA ILE A 638 19.37 23.73 -37.28
C ILE A 638 20.08 25.01 -36.82
N LEU A 639 21.42 24.98 -36.70
CA LEU A 639 22.23 26.11 -36.21
C LEU A 639 22.38 27.27 -37.22
N PHE A 640 21.75 27.21 -38.39
CA PHE A 640 21.88 28.22 -39.46
C PHE A 640 20.63 29.10 -39.66
N TRP A 641 19.58 28.95 -38.83
CA TRP A 641 18.25 29.50 -39.14
C TRP A 641 17.62 30.45 -38.09
N LEU A 642 18.37 30.87 -37.06
CA LEU A 642 17.87 31.79 -36.02
C LEU A 642 18.88 32.92 -35.70
N ASP A 643 18.91 33.94 -36.56
CA ASP A 643 19.47 35.27 -36.25
C ASP A 643 18.54 36.36 -36.82
N ILE A 644 17.79 37.04 -35.95
CA ILE A 644 17.00 38.25 -36.25
C ILE A 644 16.79 39.04 -34.94
N LYS A 645 16.83 40.37 -35.03
CA LYS A 645 16.61 41.32 -33.91
C LYS A 645 15.30 42.08 -34.07
N VAL A 646 14.65 42.43 -32.96
CA VAL A 646 13.79 43.63 -32.83
C VAL A 646 14.05 44.28 -31.46
N THR A 647 13.77 45.58 -31.31
CA THR A 647 14.19 46.42 -30.17
C THR A 647 13.09 47.34 -29.63
N GLY A 648 13.02 47.49 -28.29
CA GLY A 648 12.96 48.83 -27.67
C GLY A 648 11.75 49.26 -26.81
N PHE A 649 12.07 50.21 -25.91
CA PHE A 649 11.25 51.24 -25.21
C PHE A 649 10.75 51.06 -23.76
N ASN A 650 10.79 52.22 -23.06
CA ASN A 650 10.42 52.52 -21.65
C ASN A 650 8.94 53.01 -21.58
N TRP A 651 8.31 53.45 -20.48
CA TRP A 651 8.56 53.58 -19.01
C TRP A 651 7.13 53.41 -18.35
N GLU A 652 6.76 53.65 -17.08
CA GLU A 652 7.15 54.62 -16.04
C GLU A 652 6.64 54.15 -14.64
N MET A 653 6.49 55.04 -13.65
CA MET A 653 6.29 54.75 -12.21
C MET A 653 5.23 55.67 -11.55
N ILE A 654 4.36 55.13 -10.69
CA ILE A 654 3.42 55.90 -9.83
C ILE A 654 3.49 55.41 -8.36
N LEU A 655 3.13 56.28 -7.42
CA LEU A 655 3.54 56.25 -6.01
C LEU A 655 2.38 56.06 -4.99
N THR A 656 2.70 55.39 -3.87
CA THR A 656 2.14 55.55 -2.49
C THR A 656 0.62 55.52 -2.20
N GLY A 657 0.27 54.76 -1.16
CA GLY A 657 -0.96 54.97 -0.36
C GLY A 657 -0.86 54.36 1.04
N HIS A 658 -0.67 55.18 2.08
CA HIS A 658 -0.66 54.72 3.47
C HIS A 658 -2.06 54.78 4.11
N MET A 659 -2.44 53.73 4.84
CA MET A 659 -3.42 53.78 5.92
C MET A 659 -2.92 52.92 7.09
N ALA A 660 -2.97 53.45 8.31
CA ALA A 660 -2.53 52.74 9.52
C ALA A 660 -3.73 52.38 10.40
N LEU A 661 -3.82 51.11 10.82
CA LEU A 661 -4.83 50.62 11.76
C LEU A 661 -4.15 49.91 12.94
N THR A 662 -4.14 50.58 14.09
CA THR A 662 -3.60 50.03 15.34
C THR A 662 -4.62 49.10 16.00
N PHE A 663 -4.40 47.78 15.92
CA PHE A 663 -5.18 46.83 16.71
C PHE A 663 -4.67 46.78 18.16
N ARG A 664 -5.57 46.97 19.12
CA ARG A 664 -5.31 46.72 20.54
C ARG A 664 -5.54 45.25 20.85
N THR A 665 -4.69 44.67 21.69
CA THR A 665 -4.93 43.36 22.30
C THR A 665 -6.20 43.40 23.17
N PRO A 666 -7.20 42.53 22.94
CA PRO A 666 -8.31 42.34 23.88
C PRO A 666 -7.80 41.68 25.18
N PRO A 667 -8.48 41.88 26.32
CA PRO A 667 -8.04 41.35 27.61
C PRO A 667 -8.24 39.84 27.73
N VAL A 668 -7.30 39.18 28.42
CA VAL A 668 -7.39 37.75 28.77
C VAL A 668 -8.64 37.51 29.64
N SER A 669 -9.51 36.60 29.21
CA SER A 669 -10.64 36.13 29.99
C SER A 669 -10.27 34.87 30.78
N PRO A 670 -10.81 34.65 31.99
CA PRO A 670 -10.48 33.49 32.81
C PRO A 670 -10.99 32.17 32.18
N PRO A 671 -10.30 31.04 32.42
CA PRO A 671 -10.62 29.76 31.79
C PRO A 671 -11.97 29.19 32.26
N ARG A 672 -12.71 28.57 31.32
CA ARG A 672 -13.89 27.74 31.62
C ARG A 672 -13.46 26.28 31.75
N GLN A 673 -14.10 25.52 32.64
CA GLN A 673 -13.56 24.26 33.17
C GLN A 673 -13.59 23.02 32.24
N ASN A 674 -14.18 23.11 31.04
CA ASN A 674 -14.38 21.93 30.17
C ASN A 674 -13.59 22.09 28.86
N TYR A 675 -12.37 21.53 28.77
CA TYR A 675 -11.52 21.61 27.58
C TYR A 675 -10.89 20.29 27.09
N LEU A 676 -10.70 19.26 27.94
CA LEU A 676 -10.04 18.01 27.52
C LEU A 676 -10.96 17.04 26.75
N ALA A 677 -12.27 17.12 26.98
CA ALA A 677 -13.26 16.33 26.26
C ALA A 677 -13.33 16.75 24.78
N GLY A 678 -12.67 15.98 23.90
CA GLY A 678 -12.63 16.21 22.46
C GLY A 678 -11.24 16.48 21.86
N ILE A 679 -10.14 16.29 22.60
CA ILE A 679 -8.80 16.28 22.00
C ILE A 679 -8.69 15.14 20.99
N ARG A 680 -8.38 15.47 19.73
CA ARG A 680 -8.16 14.51 18.65
C ARG A 680 -6.83 13.76 18.82
N ARG A 681 -6.77 12.54 18.28
CA ARG A 681 -5.61 11.66 18.31
C ARG A 681 -5.21 11.32 16.87
N VAL A 682 -4.01 11.75 16.46
CA VAL A 682 -3.46 11.36 15.16
C VAL A 682 -3.23 9.86 15.19
N CYS A 683 -3.85 9.13 14.27
CA CYS A 683 -3.68 7.68 14.21
C CYS A 683 -2.21 7.34 13.92
N SER A 684 -1.58 6.63 14.87
CA SER A 684 -0.35 5.89 14.60
C SER A 684 -0.71 4.77 13.62
N LEU A 685 -0.61 5.03 12.32
CA LEU A 685 -0.62 4.01 11.29
C LEU A 685 0.62 3.12 11.49
N ASP A 686 0.47 2.17 12.41
CA ASP A 686 1.36 1.04 12.59
C ASP A 686 1.26 0.22 11.30
N PHE A 687 2.11 0.56 10.33
CA PHE A 687 2.45 -0.29 9.19
C PHE A 687 3.09 -1.57 9.73
N ARG A 688 2.25 -2.46 10.25
CA ARG A 688 2.53 -3.80 10.73
C ARG A 688 2.23 -4.77 9.59
N PRO A 689 3.22 -5.11 8.74
CA PRO A 689 3.26 -6.45 8.17
C PRO A 689 3.53 -7.41 9.32
N HIS A 690 2.50 -7.70 10.14
CA HIS A 690 2.55 -8.81 11.07
C HIS A 690 2.74 -10.08 10.25
N LEU A 691 3.83 -10.80 10.51
CA LEU A 691 4.30 -11.85 9.63
C LEU A 691 3.25 -12.95 9.52
N MET A 692 2.81 -13.22 8.30
CA MET A 692 2.50 -14.60 7.93
C MET A 692 3.79 -15.40 8.11
N ASN A 693 3.79 -16.36 9.03
CA ASN A 693 4.98 -17.12 9.41
C ASN A 693 5.41 -18.09 8.31
N SER A 694 6.09 -17.55 7.29
CA SER A 694 6.90 -18.28 6.32
C SER A 694 8.37 -17.95 6.59
N PRO A 695 9.14 -18.86 7.22
CA PRO A 695 10.52 -18.59 7.64
C PRO A 695 11.53 -18.76 6.48
N ASP A 696 11.27 -18.14 5.32
CA ASP A 696 12.18 -18.13 4.15
C ASP A 696 11.99 -16.89 3.24
N SER A 697 11.85 -15.70 3.84
CA SER A 697 11.83 -14.40 3.12
C SER A 697 12.78 -13.35 3.75
N GLY A 698 13.93 -13.83 4.23
CA GLY A 698 15.01 -12.98 4.71
C GLY A 698 15.64 -12.13 3.60
N LEU A 699 15.98 -10.88 3.94
CA LEU A 699 16.65 -9.86 3.11
C LEU A 699 17.64 -10.42 2.05
N ALA A 700 17.22 -10.41 0.79
CA ALA A 700 18.09 -10.62 -0.36
C ALA A 700 17.62 -9.79 -1.57
N ASP A 701 18.52 -8.98 -2.13
CA ASP A 701 18.38 -8.54 -3.52
C ASP A 701 18.49 -9.78 -4.44
N PRO A 702 17.68 -9.90 -5.51
CA PRO A 702 17.79 -10.99 -6.48
C PRO A 702 19.01 -10.78 -7.41
N LEU A 703 20.22 -10.90 -6.85
CA LEU A 703 21.47 -10.81 -7.59
C LEU A 703 21.69 -12.04 -8.48
N LEU A 704 21.31 -11.91 -9.75
CA LEU A 704 21.87 -12.64 -10.90
C LEU A 704 21.84 -14.18 -10.82
N GLY A 705 20.63 -14.73 -10.68
CA GLY A 705 20.32 -16.09 -11.16
C GLY A 705 20.24 -16.13 -12.69
N SER A 706 20.73 -17.20 -13.32
CA SER A 706 20.85 -17.26 -14.78
C SER A 706 19.61 -17.83 -15.50
N ALA A 707 19.28 -17.19 -16.64
CA ALA A 707 18.34 -17.59 -17.71
C ALA A 707 16.82 -17.35 -17.51
N SER A 708 16.21 -16.82 -18.58
CA SER A 708 14.77 -16.69 -18.87
C SER A 708 13.84 -16.00 -17.85
N GLY A 709 14.28 -14.92 -17.20
CA GLY A 709 13.38 -13.97 -16.55
C GLY A 709 12.69 -13.05 -17.57
N SER A 710 11.37 -12.83 -17.44
CA SER A 710 10.64 -11.81 -18.20
C SER A 710 10.92 -10.41 -17.64
N GLU A 711 10.95 -9.39 -18.51
CA GLU A 711 11.16 -7.98 -18.14
C GLU A 711 10.10 -7.47 -17.14
N ARG A 712 8.89 -8.06 -17.15
CA ARG A 712 7.82 -7.80 -16.15
C ARG A 712 8.29 -8.00 -14.69
N SER A 713 9.34 -8.79 -14.44
CA SER A 713 9.90 -8.97 -13.08
C SER A 713 10.58 -7.71 -12.50
N LEU A 714 10.91 -6.73 -13.33
CA LEU A 714 11.51 -5.45 -12.91
C LEU A 714 10.47 -4.45 -12.38
N LEU A 715 9.18 -4.66 -12.63
CA LEU A 715 8.10 -3.78 -12.18
C LEU A 715 7.91 -3.85 -10.65
N PRO A 716 7.73 -2.73 -9.94
CA PRO A 716 7.25 -2.76 -8.56
C PRO A 716 5.77 -3.16 -8.51
N GLN A 717 5.37 -3.91 -7.49
CA GLN A 717 3.99 -4.34 -7.32
C GLN A 717 3.24 -3.44 -6.32
N SER A 718 1.93 -3.32 -6.53
CA SER A 718 0.98 -2.69 -5.62
C SER A 718 0.98 -3.39 -4.25
N THR A 719 0.70 -2.60 -3.19
CA THR A 719 0.65 -3.08 -1.80
C THR A 719 -0.72 -2.93 -1.15
N ILE A 720 -1.54 -1.95 -1.57
CA ILE A 720 -2.83 -1.63 -0.95
C ILE A 720 -3.76 -2.84 -0.87
N TYR A 721 -3.84 -3.69 -1.91
CA TYR A 721 -4.70 -4.86 -1.90
C TYR A 721 -4.34 -5.86 -0.79
N ASN A 722 -3.09 -6.36 -0.76
CA ASN A 722 -2.65 -7.35 0.23
C ASN A 722 -2.60 -6.76 1.65
N PHE A 723 -2.30 -5.46 1.80
CA PHE A 723 -2.43 -4.75 3.07
C PHE A 723 -3.89 -4.76 3.57
N SER A 724 -4.83 -4.45 2.68
CA SER A 724 -6.27 -4.41 2.99
C SER A 724 -6.81 -5.79 3.36
N CYS A 725 -6.38 -6.88 2.69
CA CYS A 725 -6.76 -8.25 3.06
C CYS A 725 -6.49 -8.56 4.55
N GLY A 726 -5.44 -7.96 5.12
CA GLY A 726 -5.07 -8.09 6.53
C GLY A 726 -6.09 -7.52 7.53
N HIS A 727 -7.14 -6.82 7.08
CA HIS A 727 -8.30 -6.45 7.90
C HIS A 727 -9.12 -7.68 8.30
N PHE A 728 -9.56 -8.50 7.33
CA PHE A 728 -10.44 -9.65 7.59
C PHE A 728 -9.75 -10.82 8.30
N CYS A 729 -8.42 -10.87 8.25
CA CYS A 729 -7.59 -11.85 8.99
C CYS A 729 -7.64 -11.66 10.52
N LYS A 730 -8.05 -10.48 11.00
CA LYS A 730 -8.18 -10.14 12.44
C LYS A 730 -9.58 -10.48 12.95
N SER A 731 -9.74 -10.56 14.27
CA SER A 731 -11.08 -10.59 14.90
C SER A 731 -11.87 -9.33 14.53
N LEU A 732 -13.18 -9.49 14.33
CA LEU A 732 -14.14 -8.43 13.99
C LEU A 732 -15.29 -8.35 15.01
N LEU A 733 -15.49 -9.38 15.84
CA LEU A 733 -16.58 -9.50 16.80
C LEU A 733 -16.15 -9.17 18.25
N THR A 734 -14.84 -9.18 18.54
CA THR A 734 -14.30 -8.81 19.85
C THR A 734 -13.64 -7.43 19.79
N ALA A 735 -13.97 -6.55 20.73
CA ALA A 735 -13.11 -5.40 21.01
C ALA A 735 -11.71 -5.89 21.44
N SER A 736 -10.67 -5.13 21.12
CA SER A 736 -9.30 -5.47 21.50
C SER A 736 -8.99 -5.06 22.94
N ASP A 737 -8.54 -6.01 23.76
CA ASP A 737 -8.15 -5.78 25.17
C ASP A 737 -7.14 -4.62 25.33
N ASP A 738 -6.22 -4.44 24.36
CA ASP A 738 -5.31 -3.28 24.20
C ASP A 738 -6.00 -1.91 24.42
N SER A 739 -7.31 -1.81 24.14
CA SER A 739 -8.10 -0.59 24.27
C SER A 739 -8.31 -0.16 25.71
N GLU A 740 -8.43 -1.09 26.67
CA GLU A 740 -8.68 -0.73 28.08
C GLU A 740 -7.41 -0.22 28.77
N GLU A 741 -6.25 -0.85 28.53
CA GLU A 741 -4.97 -0.39 29.08
C GLU A 741 -4.59 1.01 28.53
N LEU A 742 -4.80 1.24 27.23
CA LEU A 742 -4.57 2.55 26.61
C LEU A 742 -5.47 3.66 27.20
N LEU A 743 -6.75 3.36 27.48
CA LEU A 743 -7.65 4.32 28.11
C LEU A 743 -7.26 4.62 29.57
N ALA A 744 -6.88 3.61 30.35
CA ALA A 744 -6.44 3.79 31.74
C ALA A 744 -5.16 4.64 31.83
N LYS A 745 -4.19 4.36 30.95
CA LYS A 745 -2.94 5.14 30.83
C LYS A 745 -3.20 6.61 30.49
N ARG A 746 -4.16 6.87 29.60
CA ARG A 746 -4.56 8.21 29.20
C ARG A 746 -5.24 8.98 30.34
N GLU A 747 -6.15 8.35 31.09
CA GLU A 747 -6.81 8.99 32.24
C GLU A 747 -5.79 9.43 33.31
N GLU A 748 -4.75 8.61 33.56
CA GLU A 748 -3.66 8.96 34.46
C GLU A 748 -2.88 10.21 33.99
N GLN A 749 -2.58 10.31 32.70
CA GLN A 749 -1.87 11.47 32.14
C GLN A 749 -2.74 12.73 32.11
N GLU A 750 -4.03 12.63 31.75
CA GLU A 750 -4.98 13.74 31.82
C GLU A 750 -5.12 14.27 33.26
N ARG A 751 -5.21 13.37 34.25
CA ARG A 751 -5.21 13.71 35.68
C ARG A 751 -3.93 14.42 36.12
N PHE A 752 -2.76 13.90 35.74
CA PHE A 752 -1.46 14.52 36.05
C PHE A 752 -1.35 15.93 35.43
N ALA A 753 -1.76 16.09 34.17
CA ALA A 753 -1.75 17.37 33.47
C ALA A 753 -2.61 18.41 34.19
N LEU A 754 -3.86 18.09 34.53
CA LEU A 754 -4.78 18.99 35.23
C LEU A 754 -4.21 19.47 36.58
N GLU A 755 -3.63 18.55 37.37
CA GLU A 755 -3.04 18.89 38.66
C GLU A 755 -1.84 19.85 38.50
N HIS A 756 -0.97 19.61 37.52
CA HIS A 756 0.22 20.44 37.29
C HIS A 756 -0.09 21.77 36.61
N ILE A 757 -1.12 21.84 35.75
CA ILE A 757 -1.66 23.11 35.24
C ILE A 757 -2.16 23.98 36.40
N ALA A 758 -2.90 23.42 37.35
CA ALA A 758 -3.38 24.14 38.53
C ALA A 758 -2.20 24.62 39.43
N LYS A 759 -1.19 23.77 39.66
CA LYS A 759 0.04 24.16 40.37
C LYS A 759 0.74 25.34 39.67
N CYS A 760 0.95 25.28 38.36
CA CYS A 760 1.57 26.35 37.58
C CYS A 760 0.77 27.66 37.65
N GLN A 761 -0.56 27.60 37.56
CA GLN A 761 -1.43 28.79 37.65
C GLN A 761 -1.49 29.44 39.04
N HIS A 762 -1.27 28.66 40.11
CA HIS A 762 -1.41 29.14 41.49
C HIS A 762 -0.06 29.34 42.23
N SER A 763 1.05 28.88 41.67
CA SER A 763 2.38 29.07 42.25
C SER A 763 2.95 30.48 41.95
N SER A 764 3.51 31.12 42.98
CA SER A 764 4.29 32.35 42.82
C SER A 764 5.76 32.01 42.53
N VAL A 765 6.11 31.99 41.24
CA VAL A 765 7.46 31.62 40.78
C VAL A 765 8.52 32.54 41.39
N SER A 766 9.37 31.97 42.25
CA SER A 766 10.53 32.67 42.83
C SER A 766 11.62 32.93 41.78
N LYS A 767 12.51 33.89 42.02
CA LYS A 767 13.59 34.23 41.08
C LYS A 767 14.44 33.00 40.75
N LEU A 768 14.64 32.74 39.46
CA LEU A 768 15.60 31.76 38.96
C LEU A 768 16.98 32.03 39.59
N ASN A 769 17.55 31.03 40.24
CA ASN A 769 18.81 31.16 40.96
C ASN A 769 19.94 30.56 40.12
N ASN A 770 21.07 31.25 39.97
CA ASN A 770 22.18 30.74 39.16
C ASN A 770 22.77 29.42 39.71
N ASN A 771 22.50 29.09 40.98
CA ASN A 771 22.86 27.80 41.57
C ASN A 771 21.81 26.67 41.34
N SER A 772 20.72 26.90 40.59
CA SER A 772 19.68 25.89 40.33
C SER A 772 19.81 25.22 38.94
N GLN A 773 21.04 25.04 38.45
CA GLN A 773 21.29 24.26 37.24
C GLN A 773 21.12 22.76 37.56
N ILE A 774 20.02 22.17 37.10
CA ILE A 774 19.72 20.73 37.27
C ILE A 774 20.71 19.87 36.48
N ALA A 775 21.07 20.31 35.27
CA ALA A 775 21.84 19.53 34.30
C ALA A 775 22.80 20.39 33.47
N SER A 776 23.90 19.78 33.02
CA SER A 776 24.71 20.25 31.89
C SER A 776 25.00 19.04 31.00
N TRP A 777 24.47 19.05 29.78
CA TRP A 777 24.58 17.93 28.85
C TRP A 777 25.41 18.31 27.62
N ASP A 778 26.54 17.63 27.44
CA ASP A 778 27.29 17.61 26.18
C ASP A 778 26.53 16.76 25.15
N THR A 779 25.87 17.43 24.20
CA THR A 779 25.16 16.78 23.08
C THR A 779 26.10 16.19 22.02
N ARG A 780 27.38 16.57 22.03
CA ARG A 780 28.39 16.25 21.00
C ARG A 780 27.99 16.68 19.58
N PHE A 781 27.15 17.72 19.47
CA PHE A 781 26.87 18.38 18.20
C PHE A 781 27.99 19.36 17.87
N GLU A 782 28.73 19.08 16.79
CA GLU A 782 29.92 19.84 16.35
C GLU A 782 29.65 21.34 16.17
N THR A 783 28.44 21.68 15.72
CA THR A 783 27.96 23.05 15.47
C THR A 783 26.86 23.49 16.47
N GLY A 784 26.68 22.72 17.55
CA GLY A 784 25.76 23.02 18.65
C GLY A 784 24.31 22.56 18.43
N THR A 785 23.51 22.67 19.49
CA THR A 785 22.07 22.36 19.46
C THR A 785 21.32 23.49 18.77
N ARG A 786 20.49 23.15 17.77
CA ARG A 786 19.65 24.10 17.03
C ARG A 786 18.24 24.20 17.61
N THR A 787 17.68 23.10 18.08
CA THR A 787 16.36 23.05 18.73
C THR A 787 16.29 21.93 19.76
N ALA A 788 15.44 22.09 20.77
CA ALA A 788 15.23 21.14 21.85
C ALA A 788 13.79 21.17 22.37
N LEU A 789 13.32 20.05 22.92
CA LEU A 789 11.95 19.80 23.35
C LEU A 789 11.95 18.97 24.64
N LEU A 790 11.08 19.32 25.58
CA LEU A 790 10.85 18.58 26.83
C LEU A 790 9.62 17.68 26.69
N GLN A 791 9.65 16.48 27.27
CA GLN A 791 8.50 15.57 27.32
C GLN A 791 7.65 15.88 28.57
N PRO A 792 6.31 16.02 28.47
CA PRO A 792 5.47 16.54 29.57
C PRO A 792 5.23 15.57 30.74
N PHE A 793 5.42 14.26 30.56
CA PHE A 793 5.06 13.21 31.52
C PHE A 793 6.26 12.31 31.94
N SER A 794 7.47 12.63 31.49
CA SER A 794 8.68 11.84 31.76
C SER A 794 9.94 12.73 31.73
N PRO A 795 11.04 12.38 32.42
CA PRO A 795 12.22 13.24 32.58
C PRO A 795 13.12 13.26 31.32
N ILE A 796 12.55 13.52 30.14
CA ILE A 796 13.21 13.38 28.84
C ILE A 796 13.35 14.73 28.13
N VAL A 797 14.56 15.02 27.66
CA VAL A 797 14.87 16.05 26.65
C VAL A 797 15.17 15.39 25.31
N ILE A 798 14.60 15.96 24.25
CA ILE A 798 14.93 15.67 22.86
C ILE A 798 15.68 16.88 22.30
N ALA A 799 16.79 16.68 21.60
CA ALA A 799 17.57 17.76 20.99
C ALA A 799 18.03 17.40 19.57
N ALA A 800 18.18 18.40 18.71
CA ALA A 800 18.66 18.23 17.34
C ALA A 800 19.69 19.29 16.92
N ASP A 801 20.62 18.90 16.05
CA ASP A 801 21.56 19.78 15.36
C ASP A 801 21.06 20.16 13.94
N GLU A 802 21.86 20.95 13.23
CA GLU A 802 21.57 21.36 11.85
C GLU A 802 21.64 20.22 10.82
N ASN A 803 22.32 19.12 11.15
CA ASN A 803 22.37 17.90 10.33
C ASN A 803 21.17 16.98 10.59
N GLU A 804 20.23 17.42 11.44
CA GLU A 804 19.06 16.67 11.88
C GLU A 804 19.42 15.38 12.62
N ARG A 805 20.53 15.40 13.36
CA ARG A 805 20.92 14.37 14.33
C ARG A 805 20.09 14.54 15.58
N ILE A 806 19.16 13.63 15.82
CA ILE A 806 18.30 13.62 17.00
C ILE A 806 19.00 12.89 18.14
N ARG A 807 18.91 13.42 19.35
CA ARG A 807 19.42 12.83 20.59
C ARG A 807 18.35 12.91 21.68
N VAL A 808 18.16 11.82 22.41
CA VAL A 808 17.12 11.68 23.44
C VAL A 808 17.80 11.34 24.76
N TRP A 809 17.69 12.23 25.74
CA TRP A 809 18.45 12.21 26.99
C TRP A 809 17.53 12.30 28.20
N ASN A 810 17.73 11.42 29.19
CA ASN A 810 17.04 11.46 30.47
C ASN A 810 17.81 12.41 31.40
N TYR A 811 17.16 13.48 31.87
CA TYR A 811 17.81 14.49 32.71
C TYR A 811 17.81 14.18 34.21
N GLU A 812 17.08 13.15 34.64
CA GLU A 812 17.07 12.67 36.03
C GLU A 812 18.12 11.57 36.24
N GLU A 813 18.23 10.63 35.29
CA GLU A 813 19.30 9.60 35.28
C GLU A 813 20.64 10.09 34.70
N ALA A 814 20.63 11.24 34.00
CA ALA A 814 21.71 11.72 33.12
C ALA A 814 22.10 10.78 31.96
N THR A 815 21.23 9.84 31.57
CA THR A 815 21.49 8.80 30.56
C THR A 815 21.07 9.21 29.14
N LEU A 816 21.91 8.89 28.13
CA LEU A 816 21.50 9.01 26.73
C LEU A 816 20.68 7.77 26.33
N LEU A 817 19.36 7.93 26.23
CA LEU A 817 18.44 6.86 25.83
C LEU A 817 18.70 6.46 24.37
N ASN A 818 18.52 7.40 23.43
CA ASN A 818 18.63 7.15 22.00
C ASN A 818 19.39 8.26 21.24
N GLY A 819 19.84 7.94 20.03
CA GLY A 819 20.39 8.89 19.08
C GLY A 819 20.38 8.32 17.67
N PHE A 820 19.85 9.09 16.72
CA PHE A 820 19.68 8.70 15.32
C PHE A 820 19.73 9.93 14.40
N ASP A 821 19.73 9.73 13.09
CA ASP A 821 19.72 10.76 12.06
C ASP A 821 18.31 10.79 11.41
N ASN A 822 17.75 11.98 11.16
CA ASN A 822 16.35 12.08 10.66
C ASN A 822 16.15 11.53 9.23
N HIS A 823 17.21 11.48 8.42
CA HIS A 823 17.26 10.95 7.05
C HIS A 823 18.71 11.00 6.50
N ASP A 824 18.97 10.28 5.39
CA ASP A 824 20.30 10.20 4.74
C ASP A 824 20.53 11.24 3.61
N PHE A 825 19.52 12.00 3.18
CA PHE A 825 19.70 13.02 2.13
C PHE A 825 20.75 14.09 2.50
N PRO A 826 21.54 14.60 1.53
CA PRO A 826 22.67 15.51 1.77
C PRO A 826 22.27 16.98 1.99
N GLU A 827 21.06 17.37 1.58
CA GLU A 827 20.46 18.67 1.89
C GLU A 827 19.86 18.57 3.30
N LYS A 828 20.23 19.49 4.20
CA LYS A 828 20.03 19.39 5.65
C LYS A 828 19.62 20.71 6.28
N GLY A 829 18.74 20.67 7.27
CA GLY A 829 18.52 21.75 8.21
C GLY A 829 17.29 21.53 9.06
N ILE A 830 17.43 21.35 10.36
CA ILE A 830 16.27 21.25 11.27
C ILE A 830 15.49 22.57 11.33
N SER A 831 14.16 22.49 11.28
CA SER A 831 13.25 23.61 11.57
C SER A 831 12.66 23.47 12.97
N LYS A 832 11.92 22.38 13.24
CA LYS A 832 11.16 22.24 14.49
C LYS A 832 11.02 20.79 14.95
N LEU A 833 10.89 20.63 16.27
CA LEU A 833 10.47 19.39 16.93
C LEU A 833 9.11 19.65 17.60
N CYS A 834 8.15 18.74 17.44
CA CYS A 834 6.87 18.76 18.14
C CYS A 834 6.54 17.36 18.69
N LEU A 835 5.79 17.28 19.79
CA LEU A 835 5.15 16.03 20.20
C LEU A 835 3.71 15.99 19.67
N LEU A 836 3.30 14.81 19.23
CA LEU A 836 1.93 14.47 18.85
C LEU A 836 1.41 13.41 19.84
N ASN A 837 0.13 13.48 20.17
CA ASN A 837 -0.57 12.57 21.09
C ASN A 837 0.12 12.49 22.46
N GLU A 838 0.40 13.64 23.08
CA GLU A 838 1.12 13.73 24.36
C GLU A 838 0.48 12.92 25.50
N LEU A 839 -0.86 12.79 25.48
CA LEU A 839 -1.69 12.05 26.45
C LEU A 839 -1.80 10.53 26.19
N ASP A 840 -1.12 10.04 25.15
CA ASP A 840 -1.09 8.64 24.72
C ASP A 840 0.38 8.19 24.56
N ASP A 841 0.66 7.18 23.73
CA ASP A 841 2.02 6.90 23.25
C ASP A 841 2.49 8.02 22.29
N SER A 842 3.16 9.02 22.85
CA SER A 842 3.60 10.21 22.10
C SER A 842 4.45 9.87 20.87
N LEU A 843 4.23 10.61 19.78
CA LEU A 843 5.03 10.55 18.56
C LEU A 843 5.88 11.83 18.44
N LEU A 844 7.09 11.72 17.90
CA LEU A 844 7.99 12.85 17.65
C LEU A 844 7.86 13.30 16.18
N LEU A 845 7.31 14.49 15.96
CA LEU A 845 7.34 15.16 14.66
C LEU A 845 8.64 15.94 14.52
N VAL A 846 9.30 15.76 13.38
CA VAL A 846 10.54 16.43 12.99
C VAL A 846 10.31 17.14 11.66
N ALA A 847 10.35 18.47 11.68
CA ALA A 847 10.22 19.31 10.49
C ALA A 847 11.61 19.76 10.01
N SER A 848 11.90 19.51 8.74
CA SER A 848 13.09 19.97 8.02
C SER A 848 12.83 21.32 7.34
N SER A 849 13.89 22.10 7.13
CA SER A 849 13.87 23.48 6.60
C SER A 849 13.49 23.59 5.11
N ASP A 850 13.48 22.46 4.41
CA ASP A 850 12.98 22.26 3.05
C ASP A 850 11.44 22.03 3.00
N GLY A 851 10.76 21.97 4.15
CA GLY A 851 9.33 21.69 4.24
C GLY A 851 8.98 20.20 4.34
N ASN A 852 9.96 19.30 4.39
CA ASN A 852 9.72 17.88 4.66
C ASN A 852 9.43 17.63 6.15
N ILE A 853 8.46 16.76 6.42
CA ILE A 853 8.04 16.38 7.76
C ILE A 853 8.14 14.87 7.92
N ARG A 854 8.67 14.42 9.06
CA ARG A 854 8.85 13.01 9.40
C ARG A 854 8.36 12.77 10.82
N ILE A 855 7.46 11.80 11.00
CA ILE A 855 6.85 11.47 12.29
C ILE A 855 7.42 10.13 12.78
N TRP A 856 7.92 10.11 14.01
CA TRP A 856 8.66 8.99 14.60
C TRP A 856 7.95 8.38 15.81
N LYS A 857 7.85 7.06 15.83
CA LYS A 857 7.42 6.24 16.98
C LYS A 857 8.62 5.53 17.62
N ASP A 858 8.46 5.09 18.87
CA ASP A 858 9.49 4.39 19.65
C ASP A 858 10.82 5.18 19.77
N TYR A 859 10.76 6.52 19.64
CA TYR A 859 11.95 7.37 19.52
C TYR A 859 12.86 7.36 20.76
N THR A 860 12.32 7.02 21.94
CA THR A 860 13.07 6.82 23.18
C THR A 860 13.85 5.50 23.21
N LEU A 861 13.46 4.51 22.41
CA LEU A 861 14.00 3.15 22.47
C LEU A 861 15.11 2.94 21.43
N ARG A 862 16.35 2.77 21.93
CA ARG A 862 17.55 2.66 21.09
C ARG A 862 17.45 1.54 20.05
N GLY A 863 17.54 1.92 18.76
CA GLY A 863 17.50 0.99 17.64
C GLY A 863 16.12 0.38 17.36
N LYS A 864 15.06 0.89 18.02
CA LYS A 864 13.66 0.49 17.80
C LYS A 864 12.80 1.59 17.20
N GLN A 865 13.32 2.81 17.06
CA GLN A 865 12.60 3.94 16.49
C GLN A 865 12.15 3.66 15.04
N LYS A 866 10.93 4.08 14.69
CA LYS A 866 10.29 3.83 13.39
C LYS A 866 9.72 5.11 12.81
N HIS A 867 9.81 5.29 11.50
CA HIS A 867 8.94 6.23 10.79
C HIS A 867 7.49 5.72 10.81
N VAL A 868 6.54 6.60 11.10
CA VAL A 868 5.09 6.35 11.01
C VAL A 868 4.58 6.85 9.65
N THR A 869 4.79 8.14 9.38
CA THR A 869 4.48 8.81 8.11
C THR A 869 5.49 9.91 7.83
N ALA A 870 5.61 10.32 6.57
CA ALA A 870 6.51 11.37 6.11
C ALA A 870 6.04 11.98 4.79
N PHE A 871 5.97 13.32 4.71
CA PHE A 871 5.41 14.07 3.57
C PHE A 871 6.03 15.48 3.43
N SER A 872 5.89 16.09 2.25
CA SER A 872 6.30 17.47 2.01
C SER A 872 5.13 18.42 2.27
N SER A 873 5.21 19.19 3.35
CA SER A 873 4.16 20.12 3.78
C SER A 873 4.06 21.40 2.93
N ILE A 874 5.11 21.72 2.19
CA ILE A 874 5.15 22.79 1.20
C ILE A 874 5.16 22.16 -0.20
N GLN A 875 4.43 22.75 -1.14
CA GLN A 875 4.23 22.24 -2.50
C GLN A 875 4.45 23.33 -3.55
N GLY A 876 4.69 22.95 -4.81
CA GLY A 876 4.77 23.87 -5.95
C GLY A 876 6.00 24.77 -6.02
N HIS A 877 6.95 24.66 -5.08
CA HIS A 877 8.16 25.49 -5.10
C HIS A 877 9.10 25.12 -6.25
N LYS A 878 9.69 26.14 -6.92
CA LYS A 878 10.59 25.93 -8.07
C LYS A 878 11.90 25.25 -7.65
N PRO A 879 12.37 24.19 -8.34
CA PRO A 879 13.67 23.60 -8.08
C PRO A 879 14.81 24.62 -8.29
N GLY A 880 15.64 24.84 -7.26
CA GLY A 880 16.88 25.61 -7.36
C GLY A 880 16.99 26.90 -6.54
N MET A 881 15.94 27.36 -5.88
CA MET A 881 16.11 28.37 -4.81
C MET A 881 16.74 27.72 -3.57
N ARG A 882 17.54 28.47 -2.81
CA ARG A 882 18.21 27.96 -1.61
C ARG A 882 17.36 28.24 -0.38
N SER A 883 17.21 27.22 0.47
CA SER A 883 16.49 27.24 1.76
C SER A 883 15.07 27.81 1.71
N LEU A 884 14.05 26.95 1.74
CA LEU A 884 12.65 27.36 1.94
C LEU A 884 12.40 28.00 3.32
N ASN A 885 13.32 27.80 4.27
CA ASN A 885 13.25 28.25 5.66
C ASN A 885 11.89 27.94 6.29
N ALA A 886 11.43 26.70 6.08
CA ALA A 886 10.09 26.26 6.44
C ALA A 886 9.81 26.42 7.93
N VAL A 887 8.67 27.02 8.27
CA VAL A 887 8.13 27.20 9.61
C VAL A 887 6.89 26.33 9.75
N VAL A 888 6.84 25.52 10.79
CA VAL A 888 5.77 24.55 11.04
C VAL A 888 5.16 24.78 12.43
N ASP A 889 3.87 24.49 12.62
CA ASP A 889 3.24 24.43 13.94
C ASP A 889 2.16 23.35 14.03
N TRP A 890 1.93 22.81 15.24
CA TRP A 890 1.04 21.68 15.50
C TRP A 890 -0.08 22.03 16.48
N GLN A 891 -1.32 21.69 16.14
CA GLN A 891 -2.50 21.93 16.97
C GLN A 891 -3.27 20.63 17.27
N GLN A 892 -2.85 19.93 18.32
CA GLN A 892 -3.45 18.67 18.79
C GLN A 892 -4.99 18.72 18.97
N GLN A 893 -5.54 19.87 19.36
CA GLN A 893 -6.99 20.03 19.59
C GLN A 893 -7.84 19.91 18.32
N SER A 894 -7.28 20.27 17.15
CA SER A 894 -7.99 20.30 15.86
C SER A 894 -7.58 19.17 14.92
N GLY A 895 -6.45 18.51 15.17
CA GLY A 895 -5.82 17.59 14.22
C GLY A 895 -4.99 18.31 13.14
N TYR A 896 -4.81 19.63 13.26
CA TYR A 896 -4.24 20.46 12.20
C TYR A 896 -2.77 20.80 12.39
N LEU A 897 -2.04 20.74 11.29
CA LEU A 897 -0.66 21.16 11.15
C LEU A 897 -0.58 22.33 10.16
N TYR A 898 0.11 23.40 10.56
CA TYR A 898 0.32 24.60 9.76
C TYR A 898 1.76 24.61 9.23
N ALA A 899 1.96 24.91 7.95
CA ALA A 899 3.30 25.06 7.35
C ALA A 899 3.39 26.29 6.44
N SER A 900 4.48 27.05 6.56
CA SER A 900 4.79 28.21 5.72
C SER A 900 6.31 28.45 5.68
N GLY A 901 6.78 29.63 5.24
CA GLY A 901 8.20 29.96 5.13
C GLY A 901 8.43 31.05 4.09
N GLU A 902 9.36 30.84 3.15
CA GLU A 902 9.57 31.67 1.96
C GLU A 902 8.51 31.42 0.85
N ILE A 903 7.22 31.37 1.24
CA ILE A 903 6.08 31.20 0.35
C ILE A 903 4.95 32.18 0.71
N SER A 904 4.13 32.59 -0.27
CA SER A 904 3.03 33.54 -0.09
C SER A 904 1.73 32.89 0.44
N SER A 905 1.84 31.81 1.21
CA SER A 905 0.70 31.10 1.79
C SER A 905 1.05 30.31 3.05
N ILE A 906 0.02 29.99 3.83
CA ILE A 906 0.08 29.05 4.96
C ILE A 906 -0.70 27.81 4.54
N MET A 907 0.01 26.70 4.40
CA MET A 907 -0.52 25.38 4.06
C MET A 907 -1.15 24.76 5.31
N LEU A 908 -2.44 24.41 5.24
CA LEU A 908 -3.21 23.80 6.32
C LEU A 908 -3.40 22.32 6.04
N TRP A 909 -2.75 21.48 6.83
CA TRP A 909 -2.82 20.03 6.75
C TRP A 909 -3.68 19.45 7.87
N ASP A 910 -4.55 18.49 7.52
CA ASP A 910 -5.30 17.65 8.45
C ASP A 910 -4.60 16.30 8.55
N LEU A 911 -4.03 16.00 9.73
CA LEU A 911 -3.28 14.76 9.97
C LEU A 911 -4.17 13.57 10.34
N ASP A 912 -5.46 13.79 10.64
CA ASP A 912 -6.41 12.68 10.79
C ASP A 912 -6.79 12.11 9.42
N LYS A 913 -6.71 12.94 8.37
CA LYS A 913 -6.97 12.57 6.96
C LYS A 913 -5.73 12.29 6.14
N GLU A 914 -4.55 12.76 6.57
CA GLU A 914 -3.36 12.93 5.71
C GLU A 914 -3.68 13.74 4.43
N GLN A 915 -4.27 14.94 4.56
CA GLN A 915 -4.67 15.82 3.44
C GLN A 915 -4.27 17.28 3.64
N LEU A 916 -3.95 17.97 2.54
CA LEU A 916 -3.89 19.43 2.46
C LEU A 916 -5.33 19.96 2.32
N VAL A 917 -5.86 20.56 3.39
CA VAL A 917 -7.25 21.07 3.43
C VAL A 917 -7.38 22.46 2.84
N ASN A 918 -6.37 23.32 3.00
CA ASN A 918 -6.41 24.69 2.49
C ASN A 918 -5.00 25.27 2.26
N SER A 919 -4.89 26.26 1.38
CA SER A 919 -3.72 27.13 1.23
C SER A 919 -4.17 28.57 1.46
N ILE A 920 -3.97 29.07 2.68
CA ILE A 920 -4.41 30.40 3.11
C ILE A 920 -3.40 31.43 2.58
N PRO A 921 -3.75 32.34 1.66
CA PRO A 921 -2.80 33.30 1.11
C PRO A 921 -2.33 34.30 2.18
N SER A 922 -1.03 34.58 2.24
CA SER A 922 -0.50 35.65 3.08
C SER A 922 -0.75 37.00 2.44
N SER A 923 -1.33 37.95 3.17
CA SER A 923 -1.53 39.34 2.73
C SER A 923 -0.26 40.20 2.80
N SER A 924 0.91 39.57 2.65
CA SER A 924 2.23 40.16 2.80
C SER A 924 3.21 39.53 1.82
N ASP A 925 4.04 40.37 1.21
CA ASP A 925 5.15 39.98 0.33
C ASP A 925 6.40 39.50 1.12
N CYS A 926 6.33 39.47 2.45
CA CYS A 926 7.40 39.01 3.34
C CYS A 926 7.20 37.54 3.74
N SER A 927 8.30 36.79 3.86
CA SER A 927 8.32 35.41 4.35
C SER A 927 7.82 35.29 5.80
N VAL A 928 7.18 34.16 6.12
CA VAL A 928 6.82 33.80 7.50
C VAL A 928 8.05 33.29 8.24
N SER A 929 8.31 33.81 9.44
CA SER A 929 9.43 33.43 10.32
C SER A 929 8.93 32.90 11.66
N ALA A 930 9.72 32.01 12.28
CA ALA A 930 9.50 31.45 13.61
C ALA A 930 9.92 32.39 14.75
#